data_AF-A0A1Q7YII7-F1
#
_entry.id   AF-A0A1Q7YII7-F1
#
_cell.length_a   1.000
_cell.length_b   1.000
_cell.length_c   1.000
_cell.angle_alpha   90.00
_cell.angle_beta   90.00
_cell.angle_gamma   90.00
#
_symmetry.space_group_name_H-M   'P 1'
#
loop_
_entity.id
_entity.type
_entity.pdbx_description
1 polymer ?
#
loop_
_entity_poly.entity_id
_entity_poly.type
_entity_poly.pdbx_seq_one_letter_code
_entity_poly.pdbx_strand_id
1 'polypeptide(L)'
;MNRERLRGFWRAYRASFGAISLFALYFIIFFGPEIIRGRFFLFFDSYIELYPERMTAWSMIRHGMLPLWTPLLLSGYPLLSMAQIGLAYPLTWGYLFLPGHWAEEIYVLAPYLLCPLFTYAFARQLKRSWLASVLAALAYGYGGLMIIGYTHNGLLPNSTMWTPLVLLAIDRSLTEKFIRSWLWATAAYSMSVFTGIGQGFLFVGLMAMAYALFLSLFQPDSNGETHEVKKEWLTLKRWRPVLVTVAAIVTSVGLDAFQILETMRAQRRSIRSSLSFPIFAQHSFTPLTFLKSVLAPIYITNTDLATGYVPLLALLLGACAVVAAIRNRRRDTRIFFWLAIALVGGVLMLGIYTPVYSLLYYVPIINKFRGAARHGYEWTFAVAILSAYGWDAISEKFSGARERLKQSTVRDILLAVVPLALSLLIGLLWWRVTRPLKSADVDIDMDISIALSSYLRWKLLFTIPLLFAFWQVLKLAPTRMRLILAACVIFVGCFSDPFIMVSRWWWPQTKTASRITTPTLPTRLLQQFPPEQNRIYTRVHLDAEEYNPHPLFDSQNLTMVYGLQNVAGYEPLMLERYSRALGNAWLDGVGTRGEYNPDPTLFQSSSHVLDLLNTTYTLVYVNPLEVPDHRLEREGIKFARYYDSYTLEHDESSSLMTTFPASGDTLAIVSTLSYGAGAGQGLTVGLVRVVTTDGEIIEREIRAGVDTAEWAHDRPDVQPIVRHQLATIFDQPGKSNETFPSYRYWTRIALGKLVNVERVEISNIAPGNTALVIWNTILYDSASSNSQILQLTVFDKNKWRPVYNENNVAIYHNEGALPRAWLVAEAEAVDDEEALKRIRGESEHEFDPRRTALLETSIENLPRLPGGAISQNSSAKIVSYEPNRLLIETSADTASVLVVSEMSYPGWEAIVDGQKAQILTTDYLLRGVALPEGSHRVEMRYTAPAARNGAIISAVTLFLLCGLAFYIRRESARKN
;
A
#
# COMPACT_ATOMS: atom_id res chain seq x y z
N MET A 1 -2.91 49.47 12.52
CA MET A 1 -2.13 48.71 13.53
C MET A 1 -0.90 49.55 13.91
N ASN A 2 -0.74 49.94 15.18
CA ASN A 2 0.26 50.93 15.64
C ASN A 2 1.72 50.41 15.49
N ARG A 3 2.69 51.26 15.09
CA ARG A 3 4.08 50.86 14.78
C ARG A 3 4.79 50.13 15.94
N GLU A 4 4.48 50.46 17.18
CA GLU A 4 5.03 49.77 18.36
C GLU A 4 4.44 48.38 18.59
N ARG A 5 3.13 48.20 18.35
CA ARG A 5 2.50 46.86 18.40
C ARG A 5 3.08 45.94 17.32
N LEU A 6 3.35 46.47 16.12
CA LEU A 6 4.06 45.75 15.06
C LEU A 6 5.48 45.36 15.49
N ARG A 7 6.26 46.29 16.05
CA ARG A 7 7.62 45.98 16.56
C ARG A 7 7.59 44.95 17.70
N GLY A 8 6.62 45.03 18.61
CA GLY A 8 6.40 44.05 19.68
C GLY A 8 6.03 42.67 19.14
N PHE A 9 5.13 42.60 18.16
CA PHE A 9 4.76 41.37 17.45
C PHE A 9 5.97 40.72 16.76
N TRP A 10 6.71 41.49 15.96
CA TRP A 10 7.91 40.97 15.29
C TRP A 10 8.97 40.49 16.28
N ARG A 11 9.15 41.15 17.42
CA ARG A 11 10.07 40.69 18.48
C ARG A 11 9.60 39.39 19.14
N ALA A 12 8.31 39.24 19.40
CA ALA A 12 7.74 38.05 20.04
C ALA A 12 7.82 36.80 19.13
N TYR A 13 7.63 36.97 17.81
CA TYR A 13 7.52 35.84 16.86
C TYR A 13 8.75 35.64 15.96
N ARG A 14 9.80 36.46 16.09
CA ARG A 14 11.01 36.40 15.24
C ARG A 14 11.60 34.98 15.14
N ALA A 15 11.67 34.27 16.25
CA ALA A 15 12.21 32.92 16.31
C ALA A 15 11.32 31.92 15.56
N SER A 16 10.00 32.08 15.65
CA SER A 16 9.03 31.26 14.92
C SER A 16 9.13 31.48 13.41
N PHE A 17 9.23 32.73 12.95
CA PHE A 17 9.47 33.03 11.54
C PHE A 17 10.78 32.42 11.03
N GLY A 18 11.85 32.51 11.83
CA GLY A 18 13.12 31.88 11.48
C GLY A 18 13.04 30.36 11.31
N ALA A 19 12.27 29.67 12.16
CA ALA A 19 12.04 28.23 12.02
C ALA A 19 11.21 27.89 10.78
N ILE A 20 10.12 28.64 10.52
CA ILE A 20 9.29 28.45 9.32
C ILE A 20 10.13 28.62 8.04
N SER A 21 10.93 29.68 7.95
CA SER A 21 11.80 29.90 6.79
C SER A 21 12.85 28.80 6.63
N LEU A 22 13.40 28.27 7.74
CA LEU A 22 14.34 27.16 7.71
C LEU A 22 13.67 25.88 7.15
N PHE A 23 12.47 25.54 7.61
CA PHE A 23 11.76 24.36 7.13
C PHE A 23 11.35 24.49 5.66
N ALA A 24 10.88 25.68 5.24
CA ALA A 24 10.59 25.95 3.83
C ALA A 24 11.85 25.82 2.96
N LEU A 25 12.98 26.38 3.40
CA LEU A 25 14.25 26.24 2.69
C LEU A 25 14.72 24.78 2.63
N TYR A 26 14.61 24.05 3.74
CA TYR A 26 14.96 22.62 3.80
C TYR A 26 14.11 21.84 2.80
N PHE A 27 12.79 22.05 2.79
CA PHE A 27 11.85 21.41 1.85
C PHE A 27 12.19 21.71 0.38
N ILE A 28 12.42 23.00 0.04
CA ILE A 28 12.74 23.42 -1.32
C ILE A 28 14.05 22.77 -1.80
N ILE A 29 15.08 22.72 -0.97
CA ILE A 29 16.35 22.08 -1.34
C ILE A 29 16.17 20.56 -1.50
N PHE A 30 15.32 19.95 -0.67
CA PHE A 30 15.11 18.50 -0.65
C PHE A 30 14.33 18.00 -1.88
N PHE A 31 13.17 18.62 -2.18
CA PHE A 31 12.26 18.15 -3.24
C PHE A 31 12.28 19.01 -4.51
N GLY A 32 12.75 20.26 -4.42
CA GLY A 32 12.77 21.21 -5.54
C GLY A 32 13.47 20.71 -6.81
N PRO A 33 14.58 19.96 -6.76
CA PRO A 33 15.26 19.50 -7.98
C PRO A 33 14.37 18.74 -8.97
N GLU A 34 13.49 17.85 -8.50
CA GLU A 34 12.60 17.07 -9.37
C GLU A 34 11.33 17.85 -9.74
N ILE A 35 10.77 18.62 -8.81
CA ILE A 35 9.61 19.49 -9.07
C ILE A 35 9.93 20.52 -10.16
N ILE A 36 11.11 21.12 -10.12
CA ILE A 36 11.58 22.09 -11.13
C ILE A 36 11.74 21.42 -12.51
N ARG A 37 12.08 20.13 -12.55
CA ARG A 37 12.16 19.34 -13.79
C ARG A 37 10.78 18.92 -14.33
N GLY A 38 9.69 19.29 -13.66
CA GLY A 38 8.33 18.88 -14.04
C GLY A 38 8.06 17.39 -13.78
N ARG A 39 8.76 16.81 -12.81
CA ARG A 39 8.56 15.42 -12.37
C ARG A 39 7.84 15.41 -11.02
N PHE A 40 6.95 14.43 -10.87
CA PHE A 40 6.04 14.29 -9.76
C PHE A 40 6.37 13.04 -8.95
N PHE A 41 6.16 13.14 -7.65
CA PHE A 41 6.43 12.11 -6.68
C PHE A 41 5.19 11.22 -6.46
N LEU A 42 4.69 10.63 -7.54
CA LEU A 42 3.57 9.68 -7.56
C LEU A 42 4.06 8.28 -7.96
N PHE A 43 4.07 7.34 -7.03
CA PHE A 43 4.52 5.95 -7.23
C PHE A 43 3.82 5.01 -6.21
N PHE A 44 3.80 3.69 -6.42
CA PHE A 44 2.98 2.69 -5.68
C PHE A 44 1.51 3.13 -5.53
N ASP A 45 0.88 2.90 -4.37
CA ASP A 45 -0.56 3.13 -4.15
C ASP A 45 -1.05 4.53 -4.58
N SER A 46 -0.25 5.62 -4.53
CA SER A 46 -0.70 6.94 -5.01
C SER A 46 -0.93 6.86 -6.49
N TYR A 47 -0.05 6.20 -7.22
CA TYR A 47 -0.14 6.10 -8.66
C TYR A 47 -1.13 5.04 -9.11
N ILE A 48 -1.09 3.85 -8.53
CA ILE A 48 -1.88 2.70 -8.98
C ILE A 48 -3.29 2.64 -8.38
N GLU A 49 -3.60 3.36 -7.30
CA GLU A 49 -4.86 3.22 -6.53
C GLU A 49 -5.50 4.57 -6.18
N LEU A 50 -4.84 5.39 -5.35
CA LEU A 50 -5.44 6.57 -4.74
C LEU A 50 -5.66 7.70 -5.73
N TYR A 51 -4.70 7.96 -6.63
CA TYR A 51 -4.86 8.97 -7.68
C TYR A 51 -6.08 8.71 -8.57
N PRO A 52 -6.23 7.51 -9.20
CA PRO A 52 -7.39 7.24 -10.03
C PRO A 52 -8.72 7.30 -9.25
N GLU A 53 -8.75 6.79 -8.03
CA GLU A 53 -9.97 6.80 -7.20
C GLU A 53 -10.34 8.20 -6.73
N ARG A 54 -9.38 9.00 -6.23
CA ARG A 54 -9.62 10.41 -5.87
C ARG A 54 -10.04 11.22 -7.07
N MET A 55 -9.40 11.03 -8.22
CA MET A 55 -9.80 11.72 -9.46
C MET A 55 -11.25 11.38 -9.82
N THR A 56 -11.64 10.11 -9.70
CA THR A 56 -13.01 9.65 -9.93
C THR A 56 -13.98 10.27 -8.91
N ALA A 57 -13.71 10.16 -7.61
CA ALA A 57 -14.58 10.66 -6.55
C ALA A 57 -14.78 12.17 -6.63
N TRP A 58 -13.70 12.94 -6.81
CA TRP A 58 -13.78 14.39 -6.93
C TRP A 58 -14.36 14.84 -8.27
N SER A 59 -14.20 14.06 -9.35
CA SER A 59 -14.92 14.30 -10.60
C SER A 59 -16.43 14.15 -10.40
N MET A 60 -16.89 13.12 -9.69
CA MET A 60 -18.32 12.97 -9.35
C MET A 60 -18.85 14.18 -8.58
N ILE A 61 -18.12 14.64 -7.56
CA ILE A 61 -18.48 15.83 -6.77
C ILE A 61 -18.58 17.08 -7.65
N ARG A 62 -17.63 17.30 -8.58
CA ARG A 62 -17.67 18.44 -9.52
C ARG A 62 -18.89 18.43 -10.42
N HIS A 63 -19.43 17.25 -10.73
CA HIS A 63 -20.64 17.08 -11.53
C HIS A 63 -21.93 16.98 -10.68
N GLY A 64 -21.87 17.31 -9.39
CA GLY A 64 -23.04 17.32 -8.51
C GLY A 64 -23.50 15.93 -8.07
N MET A 65 -22.66 14.89 -8.20
CA MET A 65 -22.94 13.53 -7.79
C MET A 65 -22.21 13.19 -6.48
N LEU A 66 -22.85 12.39 -5.62
CA LEU A 66 -22.18 11.82 -4.45
C LEU A 66 -21.30 10.63 -4.87
N PRO A 67 -20.04 10.53 -4.41
CA PRO A 67 -19.13 9.45 -4.77
C PRO A 67 -19.41 8.16 -3.97
N LEU A 68 -20.60 7.58 -4.14
CA LEU A 68 -21.04 6.41 -3.36
C LEU A 68 -20.67 5.08 -4.02
N TRP A 69 -20.89 4.97 -5.33
CA TRP A 69 -20.59 3.79 -6.14
C TRP A 69 -19.82 4.19 -7.39
N THR A 70 -18.94 3.32 -7.88
CA THR A 70 -18.25 3.48 -9.15
C THR A 70 -18.40 2.23 -10.02
N PRO A 71 -18.76 2.35 -11.31
CA PRO A 71 -18.79 1.23 -12.24
C PRO A 71 -17.40 0.94 -12.87
N LEU A 72 -16.42 1.80 -12.63
CA LEU A 72 -15.13 1.78 -13.33
C LEU A 72 -14.16 0.71 -12.78
N LEU A 73 -14.43 0.19 -11.59
CA LEU A 73 -13.55 -0.70 -10.83
C LEU A 73 -14.32 -1.95 -10.38
N LEU A 74 -13.73 -3.14 -10.56
CA LEU A 74 -14.25 -4.44 -10.10
C LEU A 74 -15.72 -4.70 -10.48
N SER A 75 -16.12 -4.30 -11.70
CA SER A 75 -17.50 -4.42 -12.20
C SER A 75 -18.57 -3.78 -11.30
N GLY A 76 -18.18 -2.71 -10.59
CA GLY A 76 -19.01 -2.03 -9.61
C GLY A 76 -18.40 -2.14 -8.21
N TYR A 77 -18.08 -1.00 -7.60
CA TYR A 77 -17.50 -0.96 -6.26
C TYR A 77 -18.09 0.18 -5.40
N PRO A 78 -18.36 -0.03 -4.10
CA PRO A 78 -18.81 1.04 -3.19
C PRO A 78 -17.69 2.05 -2.92
N LEU A 79 -17.46 2.99 -3.83
CA LEU A 79 -16.35 3.95 -3.79
C LEU A 79 -16.17 4.66 -2.43
N LEU A 80 -17.25 5.04 -1.73
CA LEU A 80 -17.15 5.69 -0.42
C LEU A 80 -16.63 4.76 0.69
N SER A 81 -16.71 3.44 0.54
CA SER A 81 -16.13 2.51 1.50
C SER A 81 -14.60 2.54 1.50
N MET A 82 -14.01 3.10 0.45
CA MET A 82 -12.58 3.33 0.39
C MET A 82 -12.22 4.63 1.11
N ALA A 83 -12.14 4.54 2.44
CA ALA A 83 -11.88 5.71 3.29
C ALA A 83 -10.59 6.46 2.92
N GLN A 84 -9.60 5.77 2.33
CA GLN A 84 -8.30 6.36 1.98
C GLN A 84 -8.39 7.42 0.86
N ILE A 85 -9.51 7.48 0.13
CA ILE A 85 -9.83 8.63 -0.74
C ILE A 85 -9.77 9.93 0.06
N GLY A 86 -10.12 9.89 1.35
CA GLY A 86 -9.95 11.00 2.28
C GLY A 86 -10.84 12.20 1.94
N LEU A 87 -12.13 11.98 1.65
CA LEU A 87 -13.05 13.05 1.24
C LEU A 87 -13.21 14.16 2.29
N ALA A 88 -13.21 13.79 3.58
CA ALA A 88 -13.24 14.76 4.68
C ALA A 88 -11.86 15.42 4.93
N TYR A 89 -10.78 14.92 4.34
CA TYR A 89 -9.43 15.38 4.60
C TYR A 89 -9.08 16.59 3.73
N PRO A 90 -8.81 17.78 4.31
CA PRO A 90 -8.67 19.01 3.52
C PRO A 90 -7.57 19.00 2.46
N LEU A 91 -6.52 18.18 2.62
CA LEU A 91 -5.44 18.12 1.63
C LEU A 91 -5.84 17.39 0.34
N THR A 92 -6.98 16.69 0.31
CA THR A 92 -7.52 16.10 -0.93
C THR A 92 -8.46 17.07 -1.66
N TRP A 93 -8.87 18.17 -1.04
CA TRP A 93 -9.81 19.13 -1.66
C TRP A 93 -9.19 19.89 -2.84
N GLY A 94 -7.87 19.83 -3.00
CA GLY A 94 -7.15 20.34 -4.17
C GLY A 94 -7.68 19.80 -5.49
N TYR A 95 -8.22 18.57 -5.51
CA TYR A 95 -8.81 17.95 -6.68
C TYR A 95 -10.05 18.69 -7.23
N LEU A 96 -10.69 19.55 -6.43
CA LEU A 96 -11.77 20.41 -6.90
C LEU A 96 -11.30 21.48 -7.89
N PHE A 97 -10.09 21.99 -7.73
CA PHE A 97 -9.62 23.21 -8.42
C PHE A 97 -8.25 23.09 -9.11
N LEU A 98 -7.50 22.01 -8.88
CA LEU A 98 -6.20 21.75 -9.52
C LEU A 98 -6.27 20.55 -10.48
N PRO A 99 -5.36 20.46 -11.46
CA PRO A 99 -5.08 19.20 -12.13
C PRO A 99 -4.75 18.10 -11.12
N GLY A 100 -5.28 16.89 -11.31
CA GLY A 100 -5.21 15.84 -10.29
C GLY A 100 -3.78 15.51 -9.84
N HIS A 101 -2.80 15.49 -10.75
CA HIS A 101 -1.41 15.20 -10.40
C HIS A 101 -0.80 16.25 -9.45
N TRP A 102 -1.20 17.53 -9.58
CA TRP A 102 -0.78 18.58 -8.64
C TRP A 102 -1.49 18.47 -7.30
N ALA A 103 -2.77 18.10 -7.30
CA ALA A 103 -3.52 17.87 -6.07
C ALA A 103 -2.91 16.72 -5.26
N GLU A 104 -2.57 15.62 -5.93
CA GLU A 104 -1.91 14.46 -5.32
C GLU A 104 -0.49 14.80 -4.84
N GLU A 105 0.30 15.53 -5.63
CA GLU A 105 1.63 15.98 -5.23
C GLU A 105 1.61 16.79 -3.93
N ILE A 106 0.65 17.70 -3.78
CA ILE A 106 0.45 18.47 -2.55
C ILE A 106 0.11 17.55 -1.38
N TYR A 107 -0.77 16.57 -1.59
CA TYR A 107 -1.12 15.58 -0.58
C TYR A 107 0.12 14.78 -0.12
N VAL A 108 0.92 14.28 -1.07
CA VAL A 108 2.12 13.47 -0.78
C VAL A 108 3.18 14.29 -0.05
N LEU A 109 3.40 15.55 -0.45
CA LEU A 109 4.52 16.36 0.07
C LEU A 109 4.18 17.19 1.32
N ALA A 110 2.91 17.46 1.60
CA ALA A 110 2.50 18.28 2.75
C ALA A 110 3.07 17.83 4.12
N PRO A 111 3.17 16.52 4.43
CA PRO A 111 3.75 16.06 5.69
C PRO A 111 5.17 16.57 5.94
N TYR A 112 5.99 16.73 4.90
CA TYR A 112 7.39 17.15 5.04
C TYR A 112 7.54 18.65 5.36
N LEU A 113 6.48 19.44 5.18
CA LEU A 113 6.43 20.83 5.61
C LEU A 113 5.70 21.00 6.95
N LEU A 114 4.55 20.34 7.10
CA LEU A 114 3.66 20.51 8.25
C LEU A 114 4.15 19.76 9.50
N CYS A 115 4.66 18.54 9.33
CA CYS A 115 5.13 17.74 10.47
C CYS A 115 6.28 18.41 11.25
N PRO A 116 7.34 18.96 10.61
CA PRO A 116 8.34 19.74 11.32
C PRO A 116 7.75 20.94 12.07
N LEU A 117 6.79 21.66 11.48
CA LEU A 117 6.14 22.82 12.12
C LEU A 117 5.38 22.41 13.39
N PHE A 118 4.61 21.33 13.31
CA PHE A 118 3.83 20.83 14.44
C PHE A 118 4.73 20.29 15.56
N THR A 119 5.77 19.55 15.20
CA THR A 119 6.76 19.01 16.14
C THR A 119 7.55 20.13 16.83
N TYR A 120 7.93 21.16 16.07
CA TYR A 120 8.53 22.36 16.63
C TYR A 120 7.61 23.02 17.66
N ALA A 121 6.32 23.20 17.34
CA ALA A 121 5.36 23.78 18.28
C ALA A 121 5.24 22.95 19.57
N PHE A 122 5.18 21.62 19.46
CA PHE A 122 5.15 20.73 20.62
C PHE A 122 6.43 20.78 21.46
N ALA A 123 7.61 20.74 20.84
CA ALA A 123 8.88 20.86 21.57
C ALA A 123 8.99 22.21 22.30
N ARG A 124 8.47 23.29 21.70
CA ARG A 124 8.39 24.61 22.36
C ARG A 124 7.40 24.63 23.53
N GLN A 125 6.28 23.91 23.44
CA GLN A 125 5.35 23.70 24.56
C GLN A 125 6.03 22.96 25.72
N LEU A 126 6.91 22.00 25.42
CA LEU A 126 7.77 21.31 26.40
C LEU A 126 8.93 22.18 26.94
N LYS A 127 8.90 23.50 26.68
CA LYS A 127 9.89 24.50 27.09
C LYS A 127 11.31 24.21 26.58
N ARG A 128 11.47 23.46 25.48
CA ARG A 128 12.77 23.20 24.86
C ARG A 128 13.26 24.41 24.09
N SER A 129 14.58 24.64 23.99
CA SER A 129 15.12 25.81 23.28
C SER A 129 14.76 25.84 21.78
N TRP A 130 14.95 26.99 21.13
CA TRP A 130 14.63 27.17 19.71
C TRP A 130 15.37 26.16 18.81
N LEU A 131 16.70 26.04 18.96
CA LEU A 131 17.53 25.10 18.20
C LEU A 131 17.19 23.64 18.52
N ALA A 132 16.98 23.31 19.80
CA ALA A 132 16.56 21.98 20.21
C ALA A 132 15.22 21.56 19.56
N SER A 133 14.28 22.51 19.45
CA SER A 133 12.98 22.28 18.82
C SER A 133 13.10 22.09 17.30
N VAL A 134 14.01 22.83 16.64
CA VAL A 134 14.33 22.64 15.22
C VAL A 134 14.95 21.27 14.96
N LEU A 135 15.85 20.82 15.84
CA LEU A 135 16.44 19.47 15.75
C LEU A 135 15.37 18.38 15.84
N ALA A 136 14.50 18.43 16.86
CA ALA A 136 13.41 17.47 16.99
C ALA A 136 12.46 17.48 15.78
N ALA A 137 12.14 18.67 15.27
CA ALA A 137 11.27 18.86 14.12
C ALA A 137 11.81 18.20 12.84
N LEU A 138 13.09 18.41 12.52
CA LEU A 138 13.72 17.78 11.35
C LEU A 138 13.99 16.29 11.57
N ALA A 139 14.37 15.90 12.79
CA ALA A 139 14.63 14.50 13.13
C ALA A 139 13.38 13.62 13.02
N TYR A 140 12.20 14.14 13.36
CA TYR A 140 10.95 13.42 13.15
C TYR A 140 10.45 13.56 11.71
N GLY A 141 10.33 14.79 11.18
CA GLY A 141 9.72 15.04 9.87
C GLY A 141 10.45 14.41 8.67
N TYR A 142 11.74 14.09 8.82
CA TYR A 142 12.56 13.41 7.81
C TYR A 142 13.24 12.13 8.35
N GLY A 143 12.75 11.61 9.48
CA GLY A 143 13.23 10.37 10.09
C GLY A 143 12.35 9.16 9.77
N GLY A 144 12.84 7.96 10.08
CA GLY A 144 12.14 6.67 10.12
C GLY A 144 10.94 6.52 9.19
N LEU A 145 9.75 6.39 9.79
CA LEU A 145 8.49 6.23 9.08
C LEU A 145 8.12 7.44 8.21
N MET A 146 8.56 8.67 8.52
CA MET A 146 8.21 9.82 7.67
C MET A 146 8.90 9.73 6.32
N ILE A 147 10.20 9.47 6.29
CA ILE A 147 10.98 9.46 5.05
C ILE A 147 10.75 8.21 4.19
N ILE A 148 10.39 7.09 4.80
CA ILE A 148 9.98 5.87 4.08
C ILE A 148 8.49 5.89 3.77
N GLY A 149 7.64 6.40 4.66
CA GLY A 149 6.20 6.51 4.36
C GLY A 149 5.88 7.45 3.21
N TYR A 150 6.84 8.27 2.80
CA TYR A 150 6.86 8.99 1.53
C TYR A 150 6.69 8.03 0.32
N THR A 151 7.29 6.85 0.40
CA THR A 151 7.33 5.84 -0.66
C THR A 151 6.00 5.14 -0.83
N HIS A 152 5.17 5.18 0.21
CA HIS A 152 3.78 4.78 0.18
C HIS A 152 2.91 6.02 0.38
N ASN A 153 3.14 7.02 -0.48
CA ASN A 153 2.08 7.98 -0.84
C ASN A 153 1.83 9.06 0.18
N GLY A 154 2.74 9.21 1.14
CA GLY A 154 2.50 10.04 2.29
C GLY A 154 1.28 9.59 3.09
N LEU A 155 0.76 8.36 2.92
CA LEU A 155 -0.41 7.85 3.63
C LEU A 155 -0.20 7.93 5.15
N LEU A 156 0.64 7.05 5.69
CA LEU A 156 0.95 7.05 7.13
C LEU A 156 1.55 8.38 7.61
N PRO A 157 2.44 9.06 6.86
CA PRO A 157 2.88 10.41 7.19
C PRO A 157 1.73 11.44 7.34
N ASN A 158 0.73 11.43 6.46
CA ASN A 158 -0.42 12.34 6.55
C ASN A 158 -1.26 12.09 7.80
N SER A 159 -1.42 10.82 8.20
CA SER A 159 -2.12 10.51 9.44
C SER A 159 -1.29 10.88 10.67
N THR A 160 -0.01 10.51 10.71
CA THR A 160 0.84 10.63 11.91
C THR A 160 1.41 12.03 12.12
N MET A 161 1.49 12.88 11.09
CA MET A 161 2.00 14.25 11.26
C MET A 161 1.22 15.07 12.27
N TRP A 162 -0.05 14.74 12.52
CA TRP A 162 -0.93 15.45 13.46
C TRP A 162 -0.65 15.13 14.93
N THR A 163 0.10 14.06 15.22
CA THR A 163 0.49 13.66 16.58
C THR A 163 0.98 14.80 17.46
N PRO A 164 1.94 15.66 17.03
CA PRO A 164 2.45 16.72 17.88
C PRO A 164 1.38 17.73 18.28
N LEU A 165 0.40 18.02 17.41
CA LEU A 165 -0.71 18.92 17.73
C LEU A 165 -1.71 18.30 18.70
N VAL A 166 -1.99 17.00 18.55
CA VAL A 166 -2.83 16.25 19.51
C VAL A 166 -2.17 16.27 20.89
N LEU A 167 -0.89 15.92 20.97
CA LEU A 167 -0.13 15.91 22.23
C LEU A 167 0.01 17.31 22.83
N LEU A 168 0.16 18.35 22.02
CA LEU A 168 0.20 19.74 22.47
C LEU A 168 -1.15 20.17 23.09
N ALA A 169 -2.29 19.76 22.50
CA ALA A 169 -3.60 20.04 23.06
C ALA A 169 -3.81 19.30 24.41
N ILE A 170 -3.34 18.05 24.49
CA ILE A 170 -3.37 17.24 25.71
C ILE A 170 -2.49 17.85 26.80
N ASP A 171 -1.26 18.28 26.47
CA ASP A 171 -0.37 18.95 27.43
C ASP A 171 -0.98 20.25 27.97
N ARG A 172 -1.60 21.04 27.09
CA ARG A 172 -2.31 22.27 27.46
C ARG A 172 -3.54 22.03 28.32
N SER A 173 -4.12 20.84 28.35
CA SER A 173 -5.27 20.53 29.22
C SER A 173 -4.95 20.65 30.72
N LEU A 174 -3.65 20.64 31.08
CA LEU A 174 -3.19 20.87 32.45
C LEU A 174 -3.39 22.33 32.90
N THR A 175 -3.32 23.29 31.97
CA THR A 175 -3.32 24.73 32.27
C THR A 175 -4.52 25.47 31.69
N GLU A 176 -5.06 24.99 30.57
CA GLU A 176 -6.19 25.61 29.88
C GLU A 176 -7.55 25.02 30.32
N LYS A 177 -8.64 25.66 29.85
CA LYS A 177 -10.01 25.16 30.08
C LYS A 177 -10.22 23.86 29.32
N PHE A 178 -10.82 22.86 29.98
CA PHE A 178 -11.16 21.54 29.41
C PHE A 178 -11.74 21.63 28.00
N ILE A 179 -12.76 22.47 27.81
CA ILE A 179 -13.48 22.55 26.54
C ILE A 179 -12.60 23.09 25.41
N ARG A 180 -11.69 24.04 25.69
CA ARG A 180 -10.76 24.55 24.66
C ARG A 180 -9.76 23.48 24.24
N SER A 181 -9.22 22.74 25.20
CA SER A 181 -8.32 21.61 24.95
C SER A 181 -9.03 20.47 24.21
N TRP A 182 -10.29 20.18 24.55
CA TRP A 182 -11.11 19.20 23.84
C TRP A 182 -11.36 19.59 22.39
N LEU A 183 -11.80 20.83 22.12
CA LEU A 183 -12.03 21.29 20.75
C LEU A 183 -10.75 21.26 19.92
N TRP A 184 -9.61 21.65 20.49
CA TRP A 184 -8.31 21.55 19.80
C TRP A 184 -7.95 20.08 19.56
N ALA A 185 -7.93 19.25 20.60
CA ALA A 185 -7.56 17.84 20.47
C ALA A 185 -8.45 17.13 19.45
N THR A 186 -9.76 17.45 19.41
CA THR A 186 -10.70 16.97 18.39
C THR A 186 -10.26 17.44 17.00
N ALA A 187 -10.07 18.75 16.80
CA ALA A 187 -9.67 19.29 15.50
C ALA A 187 -8.36 18.66 14.98
N ALA A 188 -7.37 18.44 15.83
CA ALA A 188 -6.11 17.82 15.46
C ALA A 188 -6.26 16.30 15.20
N TYR A 189 -6.95 15.58 16.09
CA TYR A 189 -7.13 14.13 15.95
C TYR A 189 -8.03 13.76 14.77
N SER A 190 -9.07 14.57 14.51
CA SER A 190 -9.96 14.40 13.35
C SER A 190 -9.19 14.44 12.04
N MET A 191 -8.14 15.25 11.91
CA MET A 191 -7.34 15.26 10.68
C MET A 191 -6.64 13.92 10.42
N SER A 192 -6.18 13.23 11.47
CA SER A 192 -5.63 11.88 11.35
C SER A 192 -6.71 10.87 10.97
N VAL A 193 -7.92 10.98 11.53
CA VAL A 193 -9.07 10.10 11.22
C VAL A 193 -9.56 10.32 9.78
N PHE A 194 -9.72 11.58 9.35
CA PHE A 194 -10.21 11.95 8.01
C PHE A 194 -9.33 11.45 6.87
N THR A 195 -8.05 11.13 7.13
CA THR A 195 -7.21 10.47 6.12
C THR A 195 -7.75 9.10 5.67
N GLY A 196 -8.62 8.48 6.47
CA GLY A 196 -9.16 7.14 6.21
C GLY A 196 -8.20 5.99 6.51
N ILE A 197 -7.00 6.28 7.00
CA ILE A 197 -5.97 5.28 7.25
C ILE A 197 -6.16 4.70 8.65
N GLY A 198 -6.89 3.59 8.70
CA GLY A 198 -7.24 2.86 9.94
C GLY A 198 -6.12 2.77 10.97
N GLN A 199 -4.95 2.29 10.54
CA GLN A 199 -3.82 2.07 11.43
C GLN A 199 -3.15 3.37 11.88
N GLY A 200 -3.17 4.40 11.02
CA GLY A 200 -2.59 5.70 11.30
C GLY A 200 -3.26 6.37 12.48
N PHE A 201 -4.59 6.50 12.47
CA PHE A 201 -5.31 7.14 13.58
C PHE A 201 -5.29 6.28 14.85
N LEU A 202 -5.18 4.95 14.73
CA LEU A 202 -4.98 4.07 15.87
C LEU A 202 -3.66 4.39 16.57
N PHE A 203 -2.54 4.50 15.83
CA PHE A 203 -1.24 4.86 16.40
C PHE A 203 -1.23 6.24 17.05
N VAL A 204 -1.84 7.25 16.41
CA VAL A 204 -1.97 8.59 17.00
C VAL A 204 -2.80 8.53 18.29
N GLY A 205 -3.89 7.76 18.29
CA GLY A 205 -4.78 7.59 19.44
C GLY A 205 -4.11 6.88 20.61
N LEU A 206 -3.36 5.80 20.34
CA LEU A 206 -2.60 5.06 21.35
C LEU A 206 -1.51 5.92 21.98
N MET A 207 -0.74 6.67 21.17
CA MET A 207 0.26 7.63 21.67
C MET A 207 -0.38 8.73 22.52
N ALA A 208 -1.48 9.30 22.04
CA ALA A 208 -2.24 10.33 22.75
C ALA A 208 -2.77 9.84 24.10
N MET A 209 -3.31 8.62 24.14
CA MET A 209 -3.80 7.99 25.37
C MET A 209 -2.65 7.69 26.34
N ALA A 210 -1.55 7.11 25.86
CA ALA A 210 -0.38 6.83 26.68
C ALA A 210 0.19 8.12 27.31
N TYR A 211 0.28 9.20 26.55
CA TYR A 211 0.75 10.49 27.05
C TYR A 211 -0.23 11.13 28.04
N ALA A 212 -1.54 11.07 27.76
CA ALA A 212 -2.57 11.58 28.67
C ALA A 212 -2.60 10.82 30.02
N LEU A 213 -2.45 9.49 29.97
CA LEU A 213 -2.30 8.65 31.16
C LEU A 213 -1.03 9.03 31.92
N PHE A 214 0.11 9.18 31.23
CA PHE A 214 1.35 9.63 31.85
C PHE A 214 1.19 10.97 32.58
N LEU A 215 0.59 11.99 31.95
CA LEU A 215 0.37 13.29 32.58
C LEU A 215 -0.60 13.23 33.78
N SER A 216 -1.56 12.31 33.74
CA SER A 216 -2.52 12.11 34.84
C SER A 216 -1.90 11.35 36.02
N LEU A 217 -1.00 10.41 35.74
CA LEU A 217 -0.28 9.62 36.75
C LEU A 217 0.88 10.41 37.37
N PHE A 218 1.64 11.13 36.54
CA PHE A 218 2.85 11.85 36.89
C PHE A 218 2.70 13.34 36.54
N GLN A 219 1.96 14.11 37.34
CA GLN A 219 1.80 15.54 37.10
C GLN A 219 3.15 16.25 37.24
N PRO A 220 3.61 16.98 36.20
CA PRO A 220 4.77 17.84 36.33
C PRO A 220 4.38 19.06 37.17
N ASP A 221 5.00 19.21 38.33
CA ASP A 221 4.76 20.35 39.22
C ASP A 221 5.21 21.65 38.53
N SER A 222 4.63 22.81 38.89
CA SER A 222 4.96 24.09 38.23
C SER A 222 6.45 24.47 38.34
N ASN A 223 7.15 23.87 39.32
CA ASN A 223 8.58 24.03 39.58
C ASN A 223 9.41 22.74 39.38
N GLY A 224 8.83 21.63 38.92
CA GLY A 224 9.56 20.39 38.62
C GLY A 224 9.98 19.52 39.81
N GLU A 225 9.46 19.74 41.02
CA GLU A 225 9.69 18.86 42.18
C GLU A 225 8.45 17.99 42.45
N THR A 226 8.63 16.72 42.80
CA THR A 226 7.54 15.79 43.12
C THR A 226 7.27 15.76 44.62
N HIS A 227 6.07 16.14 45.06
CA HIS A 227 5.59 15.86 46.42
C HIS A 227 4.65 14.64 46.46
N GLU A 228 4.60 13.95 47.62
CA GLU A 228 3.68 12.84 47.86
C GLU A 228 2.22 13.33 47.88
N VAL A 229 1.53 13.24 46.73
CA VAL A 229 0.12 13.59 46.61
C VAL A 229 -0.75 12.33 46.73
N LYS A 230 -1.06 11.92 47.97
CA LYS A 230 -1.90 10.73 48.26
C LYS A 230 -3.42 11.01 48.24
N LYS A 231 -3.89 12.26 48.09
CA LYS A 231 -5.35 12.60 48.16
C LYS A 231 -5.99 13.15 46.88
N GLU A 232 -5.25 13.44 45.80
CA GLU A 232 -5.83 14.04 44.59
C GLU A 232 -6.23 13.03 43.49
N TRP A 233 -6.00 11.74 43.69
CA TRP A 233 -6.29 10.68 42.70
C TRP A 233 -7.78 10.58 42.32
N LEU A 234 -8.67 10.99 43.24
CA LEU A 234 -10.12 11.01 43.04
C LEU A 234 -10.64 12.29 42.35
N THR A 235 -9.79 13.28 42.09
CA THR A 235 -10.25 14.54 41.49
C THR A 235 -10.35 14.47 39.97
N LEU A 236 -11.49 14.87 39.41
CA LEU A 236 -11.70 14.99 37.96
C LEU A 236 -10.66 15.91 37.28
N LYS A 237 -10.10 16.87 38.04
CA LYS A 237 -9.04 17.77 37.54
C LYS A 237 -7.77 17.02 37.15
N ARG A 238 -7.41 15.96 37.88
CA ARG A 238 -6.21 15.15 37.60
C ARG A 238 -6.33 14.35 36.32
N TRP A 239 -7.53 13.82 36.05
CA TRP A 239 -7.84 12.99 34.88
C TRP A 239 -8.26 13.80 33.64
N ARG A 240 -8.16 15.13 33.69
CA ARG A 240 -8.50 16.01 32.56
C ARG A 240 -7.80 15.63 31.25
N PRO A 241 -6.48 15.33 31.20
CA PRO A 241 -5.83 14.92 29.95
C PRO A 241 -6.50 13.69 29.33
N VAL A 242 -6.82 12.68 30.15
CA VAL A 242 -7.48 11.45 29.68
C VAL A 242 -8.89 11.75 29.19
N LEU A 243 -9.68 12.54 29.93
CA LEU A 243 -11.02 12.93 29.52
C LEU A 243 -11.01 13.72 28.21
N VAL A 244 -10.06 14.64 28.01
CA VAL A 244 -9.87 15.39 26.76
C VAL A 244 -9.56 14.44 25.61
N THR A 245 -8.66 13.48 25.81
CA THR A 245 -8.29 12.50 24.78
C THR A 245 -9.47 11.59 24.42
N VAL A 246 -10.18 11.03 25.40
CA VAL A 246 -11.37 10.19 25.14
C VAL A 246 -12.44 10.99 24.40
N ALA A 247 -12.74 12.21 24.87
CA ALA A 247 -13.73 13.06 24.23
C ALA A 247 -13.33 13.38 22.78
N ALA A 248 -12.05 13.70 22.53
CA ALA A 248 -11.54 13.96 21.19
C ALA A 248 -11.63 12.73 20.27
N ILE A 249 -11.30 11.53 20.76
CA ILE A 249 -11.42 10.29 19.99
C ILE A 249 -12.89 10.05 19.60
N VAL A 250 -13.80 10.11 20.57
CA VAL A 250 -15.24 9.88 20.34
C VAL A 250 -15.80 10.89 19.35
N THR A 251 -15.51 12.19 19.51
CA THR A 251 -16.02 13.20 18.58
C THR A 251 -15.37 13.14 17.20
N SER A 252 -14.10 12.74 17.08
CA SER A 252 -13.48 12.54 15.77
C SER A 252 -14.10 11.35 15.02
N VAL A 253 -14.37 10.24 15.70
CA VAL A 253 -15.10 9.10 15.12
C VAL A 253 -16.53 9.51 14.74
N GLY A 254 -17.19 10.32 15.58
CA GLY A 254 -18.51 10.88 15.28
C GLY A 254 -18.50 11.77 14.02
N LEU A 255 -17.53 12.67 13.89
CA LEU A 255 -17.36 13.53 12.72
C LEU A 255 -17.15 12.75 11.43
N ASP A 256 -16.44 11.62 11.50
CA ASP A 256 -16.07 10.81 10.35
C ASP A 256 -16.98 9.58 10.12
N ALA A 257 -18.08 9.49 10.87
CA ALA A 257 -18.97 8.33 10.85
C ALA A 257 -19.52 8.02 9.44
N PHE A 258 -19.72 9.04 8.59
CA PHE A 258 -20.20 8.89 7.21
C PHE A 258 -19.31 7.98 6.34
N GLN A 259 -17.99 7.98 6.53
CA GLN A 259 -17.08 7.09 5.81
C GLN A 259 -16.74 5.83 6.60
N ILE A 260 -16.57 5.94 7.94
CA ILE A 260 -16.21 4.79 8.78
C ILE A 260 -17.26 3.68 8.70
N LEU A 261 -18.55 4.01 8.76
CA LEU A 261 -19.61 2.99 8.77
C LEU A 261 -19.72 2.25 7.43
N GLU A 262 -19.51 2.93 6.31
CA GLU A 262 -19.50 2.31 4.98
C GLU A 262 -18.25 1.46 4.78
N THR A 263 -17.09 1.94 5.23
CA THR A 263 -15.83 1.18 5.23
C THR A 263 -15.96 -0.11 6.05
N MET A 264 -16.57 -0.04 7.24
CA MET A 264 -16.80 -1.23 8.08
C MET A 264 -17.73 -2.24 7.42
N ARG A 265 -18.70 -1.79 6.62
CA ARG A 265 -19.62 -2.65 5.89
C ARG A 265 -18.92 -3.43 4.78
N ALA A 266 -18.04 -2.78 4.01
CA ALA A 266 -17.21 -3.41 3.00
C ALA A 266 -16.15 -4.33 3.63
N GLN A 267 -15.43 -3.86 4.67
CA GLN A 267 -14.39 -4.63 5.36
C GLN A 267 -14.88 -5.99 5.85
N ARG A 268 -16.09 -6.06 6.41
CA ARG A 268 -16.70 -7.31 6.89
C ARG A 268 -17.01 -8.33 5.79
N ARG A 269 -17.07 -7.90 4.52
CA ARG A 269 -17.37 -8.73 3.34
C ARG A 269 -16.15 -8.90 2.42
N SER A 270 -15.02 -8.35 2.83
CA SER A 270 -13.79 -8.33 2.04
C SER A 270 -12.89 -9.51 2.37
N ILE A 271 -11.91 -9.75 1.52
CA ILE A 271 -10.79 -10.67 1.77
C ILE A 271 -9.96 -10.29 3.01
N ARG A 272 -10.17 -9.10 3.58
CA ARG A 272 -9.55 -8.61 4.83
C ARG A 272 -10.52 -8.60 6.02
N SER A 273 -11.56 -9.43 6.02
CA SER A 273 -12.51 -9.58 7.12
C SER A 273 -11.82 -9.98 8.44
N SER A 274 -10.79 -10.83 8.34
CA SER A 274 -9.89 -11.25 9.41
C SER A 274 -8.44 -11.38 8.89
N LEU A 275 -7.46 -11.27 9.79
CA LEU A 275 -6.04 -11.46 9.48
C LEU A 275 -5.50 -12.63 10.28
N SER A 276 -4.72 -13.50 9.65
CA SER A 276 -3.96 -14.54 10.35
C SER A 276 -2.77 -13.93 11.10
N PHE A 277 -2.27 -14.62 12.12
CA PHE A 277 -1.10 -14.16 12.87
C PHE A 277 0.15 -13.95 11.99
N PRO A 278 0.50 -14.84 11.04
CA PRO A 278 1.61 -14.59 10.12
C PRO A 278 1.45 -13.28 9.33
N ILE A 279 0.24 -12.96 8.86
CA ILE A 279 -0.04 -11.70 8.14
C ILE A 279 0.08 -10.51 9.10
N PHE A 280 -0.51 -10.61 10.30
CA PHE A 280 -0.43 -9.58 11.35
C PHE A 280 1.03 -9.22 11.70
N ALA A 281 1.90 -10.23 11.77
CA ALA A 281 3.30 -10.10 12.13
C ALA A 281 4.26 -9.98 10.92
N GLN A 282 3.73 -9.76 9.71
CA GLN A 282 4.55 -9.43 8.54
C GLN A 282 5.48 -8.24 8.81
N HIS A 283 6.59 -8.20 8.07
CA HIS A 283 7.63 -7.17 8.18
C HIS A 283 8.20 -7.04 9.61
N SER A 284 8.27 -8.14 10.36
CA SER A 284 8.99 -8.21 11.64
C SER A 284 10.48 -8.03 11.42
N PHE A 285 11.14 -7.20 12.24
CA PHE A 285 12.58 -7.03 12.18
C PHE A 285 13.28 -8.11 13.01
N THR A 286 14.24 -8.80 12.41
CA THR A 286 15.26 -9.47 13.22
C THR A 286 16.02 -8.42 14.05
N PRO A 287 16.67 -8.78 15.17
CA PRO A 287 17.51 -7.84 15.91
C PRO A 287 18.59 -7.17 15.05
N LEU A 288 19.15 -7.90 14.08
CA LEU A 288 20.12 -7.35 13.13
C LEU A 288 19.47 -6.40 12.13
N THR A 289 18.30 -6.74 11.60
CA THR A 289 17.53 -5.86 10.70
C THR A 289 17.10 -4.58 11.41
N PHE A 290 16.71 -4.66 12.68
CA PHE A 290 16.42 -3.48 13.50
C PHE A 290 17.65 -2.58 13.62
N LEU A 291 18.81 -3.13 13.97
CA LEU A 291 20.05 -2.35 14.07
C LEU A 291 20.44 -1.73 12.72
N LYS A 292 20.31 -2.48 11.62
CA LYS A 292 20.50 -1.98 10.25
C LYS A 292 19.51 -0.86 9.93
N SER A 293 18.25 -0.96 10.33
CA SER A 293 17.25 0.09 10.08
C SER A 293 17.57 1.42 10.78
N VAL A 294 18.26 1.38 11.92
CA VAL A 294 18.68 2.58 12.65
C VAL A 294 19.97 3.16 12.07
N LEU A 295 20.98 2.29 11.84
CA LEU A 295 22.33 2.73 11.48
C LEU A 295 22.57 2.83 9.99
N ALA A 296 21.93 1.99 9.18
CA ALA A 296 22.11 1.88 7.74
C ALA A 296 20.77 1.70 7.00
N PRO A 297 19.86 2.68 7.10
CA PRO A 297 18.52 2.58 6.51
C PRO A 297 18.52 2.43 4.99
N ILE A 298 19.62 2.76 4.31
CA ILE A 298 19.77 2.58 2.86
C ILE A 298 19.58 1.13 2.40
N TYR A 299 19.76 0.15 3.30
CA TYR A 299 19.55 -1.28 3.03
C TYR A 299 18.16 -1.79 3.40
N ILE A 300 17.29 -0.92 3.92
CA ILE A 300 15.96 -1.27 4.38
C ILE A 300 14.95 -0.55 3.50
N THR A 301 14.77 -1.09 2.29
CA THR A 301 13.89 -0.59 1.24
C THR A 301 12.62 -1.41 1.09
N ASN A 302 12.66 -2.73 1.38
CA ASN A 302 11.54 -3.65 1.19
C ASN A 302 10.60 -3.79 2.40
N THR A 303 10.96 -3.28 3.58
CA THR A 303 10.01 -3.33 4.70
C THR A 303 9.07 -2.16 4.54
N ASP A 304 7.99 -2.41 3.81
CA ASP A 304 6.99 -1.49 3.24
C ASP A 304 6.63 -0.21 4.03
N LEU A 305 7.00 0.01 5.29
CA LEU A 305 6.24 0.94 6.13
C LEU A 305 7.00 1.72 7.20
N ALA A 306 8.26 1.40 7.50
CA ALA A 306 9.06 2.17 8.48
C ALA A 306 10.50 1.65 8.63
N THR A 307 11.39 2.54 9.05
CA THR A 307 12.70 2.20 9.65
C THR A 307 12.82 2.79 11.04
N GLY A 308 13.76 2.25 11.83
CA GLY A 308 14.21 2.88 13.07
C GLY A 308 15.11 4.10 12.85
N TYR A 309 15.21 4.63 11.62
CA TYR A 309 16.12 5.71 11.31
C TYR A 309 15.78 6.98 12.09
N VAL A 310 16.79 7.58 12.68
CA VAL A 310 16.81 8.94 13.22
C VAL A 310 18.20 9.49 12.93
N PRO A 311 18.37 10.79 12.62
CA PRO A 311 19.69 11.39 12.47
C PRO A 311 20.60 11.02 13.65
N LEU A 312 21.81 10.54 13.37
CA LEU A 312 22.71 10.03 14.41
C LEU A 312 23.05 11.10 15.47
N LEU A 313 23.10 12.37 15.06
CA LEU A 313 23.18 13.51 15.98
C LEU A 313 22.03 13.52 16.99
N ALA A 314 20.79 13.34 16.53
CA ALA A 314 19.61 13.31 17.39
C ALA A 314 19.58 12.07 18.30
N LEU A 315 19.99 10.90 17.80
CA LEU A 315 20.11 9.68 18.59
C LEU A 315 21.12 9.84 19.75
N LEU A 316 22.31 10.36 19.47
CA LEU A 316 23.35 10.61 20.47
C LEU A 316 22.92 11.67 21.50
N LEU A 317 22.22 12.72 21.07
CA LEU A 317 21.66 13.71 21.97
C LEU A 317 20.53 13.13 22.83
N GLY A 318 19.69 12.26 22.27
CA GLY A 318 18.68 11.53 23.02
C GLY A 318 19.29 10.69 24.15
N ALA A 319 20.36 9.95 23.86
CA ALA A 319 21.12 9.23 24.88
C ALA A 319 21.70 10.17 25.96
N CYS A 320 22.22 11.33 25.55
CA CYS A 320 22.70 12.35 26.49
C CYS A 320 21.59 12.90 27.39
N ALA A 321 20.35 13.01 26.90
CA ALA A 321 19.19 13.40 27.70
C ALA A 321 18.95 12.40 28.85
N VAL A 322 18.97 11.10 28.52
CA VAL A 322 18.77 10.00 29.48
C VAL A 322 19.89 9.98 30.52
N VAL A 323 21.16 10.01 30.10
CA VAL A 323 22.31 10.04 31.01
C VAL A 323 22.21 11.23 31.96
N ALA A 324 21.84 12.40 31.45
CA ALA A 324 21.74 13.59 32.26
C ALA A 324 20.50 13.58 33.20
N ALA A 325 19.41 12.90 32.83
CA ALA A 325 18.27 12.64 33.71
C ALA A 325 18.60 11.65 34.84
N ILE A 326 19.36 10.59 34.56
CA ILE A 326 19.81 9.62 35.58
C ILE A 326 20.71 10.29 36.62
N ARG A 327 21.61 11.17 36.18
CA ARG A 327 22.55 11.89 37.07
C ARG A 327 21.88 12.98 37.92
N ASN A 328 20.73 13.50 37.50
CA ASN A 328 20.00 14.52 38.25
C ASN A 328 18.50 14.21 38.21
N ARG A 329 18.01 13.51 39.24
CA ARG A 329 16.60 13.09 39.38
C ARG A 329 15.60 14.24 39.48
N ARG A 330 16.03 15.51 39.63
CA ARG A 330 15.15 16.70 39.59
C ARG A 330 14.79 17.18 38.17
N ARG A 331 15.04 16.38 37.13
CA ARG A 331 14.73 16.73 35.73
C ARG A 331 13.32 16.32 35.33
N ASP A 332 12.83 16.94 34.26
CA ASP A 332 11.52 16.68 33.66
C ASP A 332 11.30 15.18 33.42
N THR A 333 10.32 14.60 34.13
CA THR A 333 10.00 13.17 34.12
C THR A 333 9.56 12.67 32.75
N ARG A 334 9.14 13.57 31.85
CA ARG A 334 8.81 13.24 30.46
C ARG A 334 9.95 12.57 29.71
N ILE A 335 11.21 12.78 30.11
CA ILE A 335 12.37 12.08 29.52
C ILE A 335 12.19 10.56 29.65
N PHE A 336 11.74 10.06 30.81
CA PHE A 336 11.53 8.63 31.02
C PHE A 336 10.31 8.11 30.27
N PHE A 337 9.26 8.92 30.12
CA PHE A 337 8.12 8.58 29.26
C PHE A 337 8.57 8.38 27.82
N TRP A 338 9.28 9.33 27.23
CA TRP A 338 9.75 9.21 25.86
C TRP A 338 10.77 8.07 25.70
N LEU A 339 11.61 7.81 26.69
CA LEU A 339 12.47 6.62 26.67
C LEU A 339 11.65 5.33 26.66
N ALA A 340 10.60 5.22 27.48
CA ALA A 340 9.73 4.05 27.49
C ALA A 340 9.02 3.86 26.15
N ILE A 341 8.49 4.94 25.54
CA ILE A 341 7.88 4.89 24.21
C ILE A 341 8.88 4.44 23.14
N ALA A 342 10.12 4.95 23.17
CA ALA A 342 11.16 4.50 22.24
C ALA A 342 11.46 3.01 22.43
N LEU A 343 11.65 2.54 23.66
CA LEU A 343 11.92 1.12 23.94
C LEU A 343 10.76 0.22 23.50
N VAL A 344 9.52 0.61 23.80
CA VAL A 344 8.32 -0.14 23.37
C VAL A 344 8.23 -0.19 21.85
N GLY A 345 8.38 0.94 21.15
CA GLY A 345 8.38 0.98 19.69
C GLY A 345 9.45 0.06 19.10
N GLY A 346 10.68 0.12 19.62
CA GLY A 346 11.78 -0.75 19.20
C GLY A 346 11.51 -2.24 19.42
N VAL A 347 10.90 -2.62 20.56
CA VAL A 347 10.51 -4.01 20.84
C VAL A 347 9.39 -4.46 19.90
N LEU A 348 8.38 -3.63 19.67
CA LEU A 348 7.26 -3.98 18.79
C LEU A 348 7.70 -4.15 17.33
N MET A 349 8.70 -3.39 16.86
CA MET A 349 9.29 -3.58 15.53
C MET A 349 9.90 -4.97 15.33
N LEU A 350 10.33 -5.65 16.41
CA LEU A 350 10.86 -7.01 16.33
C LEU A 350 9.77 -8.05 16.08
N GLY A 351 8.49 -7.70 16.25
CA GLY A 351 7.34 -8.54 15.91
C GLY A 351 7.45 -9.97 16.43
N ILE A 352 7.47 -10.97 15.53
CA ILE A 352 7.53 -12.41 15.86
C ILE A 352 8.71 -12.81 16.75
N TYR A 353 9.79 -12.02 16.77
CA TYR A 353 10.97 -12.31 17.59
C TYR A 353 10.79 -11.90 19.07
N THR A 354 9.62 -11.39 19.45
CA THR A 354 9.29 -11.03 20.83
C THR A 354 7.90 -11.54 21.23
N PRO A 355 7.70 -11.99 22.48
CA PRO A 355 6.38 -12.44 22.93
C PRO A 355 5.37 -11.29 23.06
N VAL A 356 5.84 -10.04 23.17
CA VAL A 356 4.99 -8.85 23.38
C VAL A 356 4.10 -8.60 22.18
N TYR A 357 4.63 -8.72 20.96
CA TYR A 357 3.85 -8.49 19.74
C TYR A 357 2.76 -9.56 19.55
N SER A 358 3.04 -10.80 19.94
CA SER A 358 2.06 -11.90 19.93
C SER A 358 0.85 -11.63 20.82
N LEU A 359 1.03 -10.93 21.94
CA LEU A 359 -0.08 -10.53 22.81
C LEU A 359 -1.00 -9.49 22.15
N LEU A 360 -0.45 -8.62 21.30
CA LEU A 360 -1.24 -7.59 20.60
C LEU A 360 -2.22 -8.19 19.58
N TYR A 361 -1.94 -9.39 19.05
CA TYR A 361 -2.84 -10.09 18.15
C TYR A 361 -4.19 -10.46 18.81
N TYR A 362 -4.22 -10.57 20.14
CA TYR A 362 -5.45 -10.85 20.89
C TYR A 362 -6.24 -9.59 21.26
N VAL A 363 -5.71 -8.39 20.98
CA VAL A 363 -6.40 -7.14 21.26
C VAL A 363 -7.33 -6.80 20.10
N PRO A 364 -8.65 -6.73 20.32
CA PRO A 364 -9.59 -6.35 19.28
C PRO A 364 -9.22 -5.00 18.65
N ILE A 365 -9.52 -4.83 17.36
CA ILE A 365 -9.17 -3.65 16.54
C ILE A 365 -7.70 -3.65 16.14
N ILE A 366 -6.75 -3.87 17.07
CA ILE A 366 -5.31 -3.94 16.73
C ILE A 366 -5.06 -5.12 15.79
N ASN A 367 -5.69 -6.26 16.06
CA ASN A 367 -5.61 -7.48 15.26
C ASN A 367 -6.17 -7.39 13.83
N LYS A 368 -6.75 -6.24 13.45
CA LYS A 368 -7.20 -5.95 12.09
C LYS A 368 -6.13 -5.28 11.23
N PHE A 369 -4.97 -4.98 11.79
CA PHE A 369 -3.86 -4.31 11.11
C PHE A 369 -2.61 -5.19 11.05
N ARG A 370 -1.65 -4.84 10.20
CA ARG A 370 -0.42 -5.63 9.99
C ARG A 370 0.83 -4.75 9.96
N GLY A 371 2.00 -5.38 9.95
CA GLY A 371 3.28 -4.73 9.70
C GLY A 371 3.96 -4.26 10.98
N ALA A 372 4.69 -5.15 11.65
CA ALA A 372 5.36 -4.86 12.92
C ALA A 372 6.35 -3.68 12.82
N ALA A 373 7.08 -3.59 11.71
CA ALA A 373 8.02 -2.48 11.45
C ALA A 373 7.38 -1.08 11.58
N ARG A 374 6.06 -0.93 11.33
CA ARG A 374 5.33 0.36 11.43
C ARG A 374 5.48 1.02 12.81
N HIS A 375 5.79 0.26 13.85
CA HIS A 375 6.09 0.80 15.18
C HIS A 375 7.40 1.63 15.26
N GLY A 376 8.10 1.78 14.14
CA GLY A 376 9.14 2.79 13.95
C GLY A 376 8.62 4.23 14.12
N TYR A 377 7.31 4.48 13.95
CA TYR A 377 6.70 5.78 14.23
C TYR A 377 6.91 6.23 15.68
N GLU A 378 6.58 5.38 16.66
CA GLU A 378 6.72 5.67 18.08
C GLU A 378 8.19 5.88 18.46
N TRP A 379 9.06 5.01 17.93
CA TRP A 379 10.51 5.11 18.08
C TRP A 379 11.05 6.46 17.58
N THR A 380 10.81 6.80 16.32
CA THR A 380 11.36 8.00 15.69
C THR A 380 10.85 9.27 16.37
N PHE A 381 9.55 9.34 16.68
CA PHE A 381 8.98 10.49 17.38
C PHE A 381 9.59 10.68 18.77
N ALA A 382 9.67 9.61 19.56
CA ALA A 382 10.18 9.67 20.91
C ALA A 382 11.67 10.05 20.97
N VAL A 383 12.51 9.44 20.11
CA VAL A 383 13.93 9.80 20.01
C VAL A 383 14.11 11.25 19.55
N ALA A 384 13.28 11.73 18.62
CA ALA A 384 13.31 13.12 18.19
C ALA A 384 13.02 14.09 19.35
N ILE A 385 12.01 13.81 20.19
CA ILE A 385 11.73 14.64 21.37
C ILE A 385 12.85 14.54 22.42
N LEU A 386 13.39 13.35 22.68
CA LEU A 386 14.54 13.15 23.57
C LEU A 386 15.76 13.95 23.11
N SER A 387 15.99 14.04 21.80
CA SER A 387 17.11 14.81 21.25
C SER A 387 17.06 16.29 21.62
N ALA A 388 15.86 16.88 21.72
CA ALA A 388 15.68 18.26 22.16
C ALA A 388 16.07 18.44 23.64
N TYR A 389 15.68 17.51 24.52
CA TYR A 389 16.13 17.50 25.91
C TYR A 389 17.66 17.35 26.01
N GLY A 390 18.24 16.50 25.17
CA GLY A 390 19.67 16.28 25.08
C GLY A 390 20.45 17.51 24.67
N TRP A 391 19.99 18.18 23.61
CA TRP A 391 20.56 19.43 23.14
C TRP A 391 20.62 20.49 24.25
N ASP A 392 19.49 20.73 24.92
CA ASP A 392 19.42 21.70 26.02
C ASP A 392 20.34 21.32 27.18
N ALA A 393 20.32 20.05 27.58
CA ALA A 393 21.12 19.52 28.68
C ALA A 393 22.64 19.70 28.46
N ILE A 394 23.13 19.52 27.24
CA ILE A 394 24.55 19.74 26.93
C ILE A 394 24.82 21.23 26.77
N SER A 395 23.97 21.98 26.06
CA SER A 395 24.15 23.42 25.84
C SER A 395 24.22 24.22 27.14
N GLU A 396 23.47 23.79 28.17
CA GLU A 396 23.48 24.34 29.53
C GLU A 396 24.84 24.18 30.22
N LYS A 397 25.55 23.04 30.05
CA LYS A 397 26.89 22.86 30.64
C LYS A 397 27.91 23.89 30.15
N PHE A 398 27.69 24.45 28.96
CA PHE A 398 28.57 25.44 28.36
C PHE A 398 28.05 26.88 28.54
N SER A 399 26.85 27.11 29.10
CA SER A 399 26.26 28.45 29.19
C SER A 399 27.10 29.40 30.05
N GLY A 400 27.53 28.98 31.24
CA GLY A 400 28.29 29.81 32.15
C GLY A 400 29.67 30.24 31.61
N ALA A 401 30.39 29.31 30.97
CA ALA A 401 31.65 29.64 30.30
C ALA A 401 31.43 30.56 29.08
N ARG A 402 30.32 30.35 28.38
CA ARG A 402 29.94 31.11 27.18
C ARG A 402 29.53 32.55 27.49
N GLU A 403 28.77 32.79 28.55
CA GLU A 403 28.34 34.13 28.96
C GLU A 403 29.52 35.01 29.38
N ARG A 404 30.64 34.41 29.81
CA ARG A 404 31.88 35.13 30.11
C ARG A 404 32.65 35.58 28.85
N LEU A 405 32.39 34.95 27.69
CA LEU A 405 33.03 35.29 26.43
C LEU A 405 32.30 36.45 25.74
N LYS A 406 32.95 37.62 25.64
CA LYS A 406 32.40 38.78 24.89
C LYS A 406 32.37 38.53 23.38
N GLN A 407 33.41 37.90 22.82
CA GLN A 407 33.54 37.59 21.39
C GLN A 407 34.31 36.27 21.20
N SER A 408 34.05 35.58 20.10
CA SER A 408 34.83 34.40 19.68
C SER A 408 35.97 34.82 18.75
N THR A 409 37.12 34.17 18.88
CA THR A 409 38.25 34.43 17.96
C THR A 409 37.99 33.82 16.58
N VAL A 410 38.71 34.30 15.56
CA VAL A 410 38.67 33.70 14.22
C VAL A 410 39.04 32.22 14.28
N ARG A 411 40.02 31.85 15.11
CA ARG A 411 40.42 30.46 15.34
C ARG A 411 39.25 29.61 15.84
N ASP A 412 38.49 30.08 16.82
CA ASP A 412 37.35 29.33 17.37
C ASP A 412 36.26 29.11 16.33
N ILE A 413 36.01 30.13 15.50
CA ILE A 413 35.05 30.05 14.40
C ILE A 413 35.54 29.05 13.35
N LEU A 414 36.82 29.09 12.95
CA LEU A 414 37.41 28.14 12.01
C LEU A 414 37.36 26.70 12.53
N LEU A 415 37.59 26.49 13.83
CA LEU A 415 37.46 25.18 14.48
C LEU A 415 36.03 24.62 14.43
N ALA A 416 35.01 25.46 14.27
CA ALA A 416 33.63 25.02 14.05
C ALA A 416 33.28 24.88 12.56
N VAL A 417 33.73 25.81 11.72
CA VAL A 417 33.38 25.89 10.29
C VAL A 417 34.07 24.81 9.47
N VAL A 418 35.38 24.59 9.65
CA VAL A 418 36.16 23.63 8.84
C VAL A 418 35.61 22.20 8.97
N PRO A 419 35.34 21.67 10.18
CA PRO A 419 34.79 20.32 10.33
C PRO A 419 33.35 20.21 9.81
N LEU A 420 32.54 21.27 9.94
CA LEU A 420 31.19 21.32 9.36
C LEU A 420 31.23 21.29 7.84
N ALA A 421 32.13 22.07 7.22
CA ALA A 421 32.34 22.07 5.78
C ALA A 421 32.88 20.72 5.28
N LEU A 422 33.75 20.06 6.07
CA LEU A 422 34.24 18.71 5.79
C LEU A 422 33.10 17.69 5.80
N SER A 423 32.22 17.69 6.82
CA SER A 423 31.03 16.84 6.84
C SER A 423 30.12 17.09 5.63
N LEU A 424 29.86 18.34 5.29
CA LEU A 424 29.07 18.69 4.10
C LEU A 424 29.71 18.15 2.81
N LEU A 425 31.02 18.33 2.65
CA LEU A 425 31.77 17.82 1.50
C LEU A 425 31.71 16.29 1.43
N ILE A 426 31.91 15.59 2.55
CA ILE A 426 31.81 14.12 2.62
C ILE A 426 30.41 13.65 2.23
N GLY A 427 29.36 14.34 2.70
CA GLY A 427 27.98 14.05 2.32
C GLY A 427 27.73 14.24 0.82
N LEU A 428 28.21 15.35 0.23
CA LEU A 428 28.06 15.65 -1.19
C LEU A 428 28.84 14.68 -2.09
N LEU A 429 30.07 14.33 -1.70
CA LEU A 429 30.89 13.36 -2.44
C LEU A 429 30.23 11.98 -2.40
N TRP A 430 29.73 11.55 -1.24
CA TRP A 430 29.03 10.28 -1.13
C TRP A 430 27.75 10.25 -1.95
N TRP A 431 26.94 11.31 -1.92
CA TRP A 431 25.77 11.44 -2.78
C TRP A 431 26.13 11.29 -4.27
N ARG A 432 27.23 11.88 -4.72
CA ARG A 432 27.69 11.71 -6.11
C ARG A 432 28.15 10.29 -6.44
N VAL A 433 28.75 9.57 -5.48
CA VAL A 433 29.21 8.19 -5.67
C VAL A 433 28.04 7.21 -5.63
N THR A 434 27.07 7.43 -4.76
CA THR A 434 25.85 6.61 -4.58
C THR A 434 24.79 6.89 -5.65
N ARG A 435 25.21 7.07 -6.91
CA ARG A 435 24.38 7.38 -8.10
C ARG A 435 22.97 6.78 -8.05
N PRO A 436 21.92 7.49 -8.53
CA PRO A 436 20.58 6.95 -8.59
C PRO A 436 20.53 5.58 -9.29
N LEU A 437 19.71 4.67 -8.78
CA LEU A 437 19.49 3.38 -9.42
C LEU A 437 18.75 3.57 -10.74
N LYS A 438 18.97 2.69 -11.72
CA LYS A 438 18.15 2.70 -12.94
C LYS A 438 16.77 2.13 -12.59
N SER A 439 15.73 2.64 -13.23
CA SER A 439 14.34 2.27 -12.91
C SER A 439 14.07 0.77 -13.04
N ALA A 440 14.72 0.10 -14.00
CA ALA A 440 14.62 -1.35 -14.24
C ALA A 440 15.51 -2.23 -13.34
N ASP A 441 16.37 -1.63 -12.51
CA ASP A 441 17.27 -2.36 -11.58
C ASP A 441 16.75 -2.28 -10.13
N VAL A 442 15.54 -1.75 -9.90
CA VAL A 442 14.97 -1.64 -8.56
C VAL A 442 14.36 -2.97 -8.17
N ASP A 443 15.24 -3.94 -8.00
CA ASP A 443 14.97 -5.03 -7.10
C ASP A 443 14.98 -4.44 -5.68
N ILE A 444 13.79 -4.22 -5.12
CA ILE A 444 13.60 -3.62 -3.79
C ILE A 444 14.29 -4.48 -2.70
N ASP A 445 14.65 -5.74 -3.04
CA ASP A 445 15.20 -6.78 -2.18
C ASP A 445 16.73 -6.86 -2.06
N MET A 446 17.39 -5.70 -1.93
CA MET A 446 18.83 -5.51 -1.66
C MET A 446 19.66 -5.19 -2.90
N ASP A 447 19.83 -3.89 -3.14
CA ASP A 447 21.01 -3.43 -3.87
C ASP A 447 22.28 -3.69 -3.02
N ILE A 448 23.01 -4.73 -3.40
CA ILE A 448 24.27 -5.16 -2.79
C ILE A 448 25.48 -4.36 -3.35
N SER A 449 25.27 -3.44 -4.30
CA SER A 449 26.37 -2.72 -4.97
C SER A 449 27.19 -1.86 -4.01
N ILE A 450 26.59 -1.40 -2.92
CA ILE A 450 27.28 -0.70 -1.84
C ILE A 450 27.53 -1.69 -0.71
N ALA A 451 28.79 -2.03 -0.44
CA ALA A 451 29.14 -2.83 0.72
C ALA A 451 28.74 -2.13 2.03
N LEU A 452 28.10 -2.84 2.96
CA LEU A 452 27.68 -2.31 4.27
C LEU A 452 28.84 -1.64 5.02
N SER A 453 30.03 -2.22 4.94
CA SER A 453 31.24 -1.65 5.54
C SER A 453 31.63 -0.29 4.95
N SER A 454 31.42 -0.08 3.65
CA SER A 454 31.66 1.20 2.98
C SER A 454 30.65 2.26 3.44
N TYR A 455 29.37 1.91 3.54
CA TYR A 455 28.35 2.82 4.07
C TYR A 455 28.61 3.19 5.54
N LEU A 456 28.93 2.22 6.40
CA LEU A 456 29.25 2.48 7.80
C LEU A 456 30.51 3.35 7.96
N ARG A 457 31.55 3.13 7.14
CA ARG A 457 32.74 3.99 7.10
C ARG A 457 32.39 5.41 6.71
N TRP A 458 31.59 5.60 5.66
CA TRP A 458 31.11 6.92 5.26
C TRP A 458 30.36 7.59 6.42
N LYS A 459 29.43 6.87 7.06
CA LYS A 459 28.63 7.41 8.16
C LYS A 459 29.50 7.86 9.33
N LEU A 460 30.53 7.09 9.68
CA LEU A 460 31.53 7.47 10.69
C LEU A 460 32.32 8.72 10.26
N LEU A 461 32.87 8.72 9.05
CA LEU A 461 33.66 9.83 8.50
C LEU A 461 32.84 11.12 8.38
N PHE A 462 31.55 11.02 8.10
CA PHE A 462 30.61 12.14 8.08
C PHE A 462 30.29 12.65 9.49
N THR A 463 30.04 11.73 10.43
CA THR A 463 29.52 12.07 11.76
C THR A 463 30.59 12.63 12.69
N ILE A 464 31.83 12.11 12.64
CA ILE A 464 32.90 12.55 13.56
C ILE A 464 33.19 14.06 13.42
N PRO A 465 33.43 14.62 12.22
CA PRO A 465 33.66 16.06 12.06
C PRO A 465 32.40 16.88 12.41
N LEU A 466 31.20 16.34 12.18
CA LEU A 466 29.94 17.02 12.52
C LEU A 466 29.77 17.15 14.03
N LEU A 467 30.06 16.09 14.80
CA LEU A 467 30.03 16.10 16.26
C LEU A 467 31.11 17.04 16.83
N PHE A 468 32.29 17.07 16.21
CA PHE A 468 33.33 18.00 16.59
C PHE A 468 32.92 19.45 16.30
N ALA A 469 32.33 19.74 15.13
CA ALA A 469 31.77 21.06 14.82
C ALA A 469 30.70 21.45 15.84
N PHE A 470 29.75 20.56 16.13
CA PHE A 470 28.74 20.76 17.16
C PHE A 470 29.36 21.14 18.51
N TRP A 471 30.34 20.35 18.96
CA TRP A 471 31.05 20.59 20.22
C TRP A 471 31.72 21.98 20.27
N GLN A 472 32.36 22.41 19.18
CA GLN A 472 32.98 23.74 19.10
C GLN A 472 31.92 24.85 19.08
N VAL A 473 30.81 24.66 18.36
CA VAL A 473 29.69 25.62 18.32
C VAL A 473 29.08 25.86 19.71
N LEU A 474 29.09 24.86 20.60
CA LEU A 474 28.64 25.04 21.98
C LEU A 474 29.54 25.97 22.80
N LYS A 475 30.83 26.09 22.44
CA LYS A 475 31.81 26.94 23.15
C LYS A 475 31.84 28.38 22.65
N LEU A 476 31.32 28.64 21.45
CA LEU A 476 31.31 29.99 20.86
C LEU A 476 30.51 30.99 21.69
N ALA A 477 30.93 32.25 21.68
CA ALA A 477 30.24 33.38 22.29
C ALA A 477 28.79 33.50 21.73
N PRO A 478 27.84 34.07 22.48
CA PRO A 478 26.43 34.15 22.10
C PRO A 478 26.21 35.21 21.00
N THR A 479 26.63 34.88 19.78
CA THR A 479 26.57 35.74 18.59
C THR A 479 25.55 35.21 17.57
N ARG A 480 25.15 36.05 16.60
CA ARG A 480 24.35 35.59 15.45
C ARG A 480 25.07 34.48 14.68
N MET A 481 26.40 34.57 14.55
CA MET A 481 27.22 33.56 13.88
C MET A 481 27.06 32.18 14.53
N ARG A 482 27.10 32.10 15.87
CA ARG A 482 26.87 30.84 16.58
C ARG A 482 25.52 30.21 16.26
N LEU A 483 24.45 31.02 16.24
CA LEU A 483 23.10 30.53 15.92
C LEU A 483 23.04 29.98 14.50
N ILE A 484 23.67 30.66 13.54
CA ILE A 484 23.78 30.21 12.15
C ILE A 484 24.53 28.88 12.09
N LEU A 485 25.73 28.80 12.70
CA LEU A 485 26.52 27.57 12.69
C LEU A 485 25.79 26.40 13.37
N ALA A 486 25.10 26.63 14.47
CA ALA A 486 24.29 25.61 15.13
C ALA A 486 23.13 25.13 14.25
N ALA A 487 22.44 26.05 13.57
CA ALA A 487 21.40 25.71 12.61
C ALA A 487 21.97 24.92 11.42
N CYS A 488 23.16 25.28 10.92
CA CYS A 488 23.85 24.54 9.87
C CYS A 488 24.28 23.13 10.31
N VAL A 489 24.75 22.95 11.56
CA VAL A 489 25.04 21.61 12.12
C VAL A 489 23.78 20.74 12.12
N ILE A 490 22.63 21.30 12.57
CA ILE A 490 21.36 20.58 12.56
C ILE A 490 20.94 20.26 11.12
N PHE A 491 21.01 21.24 10.22
CA PHE A 491 20.67 21.09 8.81
C PHE A 491 21.48 19.97 8.17
N VAL A 492 22.81 20.05 8.21
CA VAL A 492 23.71 19.03 7.64
C VAL A 492 23.46 17.67 8.27
N GLY A 493 23.36 17.60 9.61
CA GLY A 493 23.15 16.35 10.34
C GLY A 493 21.82 15.67 10.06
N CYS A 494 20.77 16.42 9.78
CA CYS A 494 19.45 15.88 9.47
C CYS A 494 19.19 15.73 7.97
N PHE A 495 20.01 16.31 7.08
CA PHE A 495 19.76 16.34 5.64
C PHE A 495 20.43 15.20 4.87
N SER A 496 21.71 14.92 5.12
CA SER A 496 22.51 14.09 4.21
C SER A 496 21.98 12.66 4.03
N ASP A 497 21.75 11.93 5.13
CA ASP A 497 21.23 10.55 5.08
C ASP A 497 19.87 10.42 4.35
N PRO A 498 18.80 11.14 4.76
CA PRO A 498 17.50 11.00 4.11
C PRO A 498 17.52 11.50 2.67
N PHE A 499 18.29 12.55 2.36
CA PHE A 499 18.41 13.06 0.99
C PHE A 499 19.12 12.06 0.07
N ILE A 500 20.21 11.43 0.53
CA ILE A 500 20.89 10.38 -0.23
C ILE A 500 19.95 9.20 -0.47
N MET A 501 19.19 8.78 0.55
CA MET A 501 18.23 7.70 0.43
C MET A 501 17.16 8.04 -0.63
N VAL A 502 16.53 9.22 -0.53
CA VAL A 502 15.47 9.61 -1.47
C VAL A 502 15.99 9.81 -2.88
N SER A 503 17.12 10.49 -3.04
CA SER A 503 17.68 10.74 -4.37
C SER A 503 18.22 9.49 -5.06
N ARG A 504 18.70 8.50 -4.29
CA ARG A 504 19.18 7.23 -4.84
C ARG A 504 18.03 6.35 -5.31
N TRP A 505 17.04 6.15 -4.43
CA TRP A 505 16.00 5.15 -4.61
C TRP A 505 14.79 5.68 -5.38
N TRP A 506 14.38 6.93 -5.12
CA TRP A 506 13.04 7.40 -5.50
C TRP A 506 13.02 8.47 -6.58
N TRP A 507 14.09 9.26 -6.75
CA TRP A 507 14.17 10.19 -7.89
C TRP A 507 14.13 9.52 -9.27
N PRO A 508 14.69 8.31 -9.47
CA PRO A 508 14.49 7.58 -10.72
C PRO A 508 13.01 7.33 -11.03
N GLN A 509 12.18 7.17 -10.00
CA GLN A 509 10.77 6.74 -10.08
C GLN A 509 9.77 7.88 -10.27
N THR A 510 10.24 9.13 -10.27
CA THR A 510 9.35 10.29 -10.47
C THR A 510 8.81 10.31 -11.90
N LYS A 511 7.53 10.67 -12.03
CA LYS A 511 6.81 10.57 -13.31
C LYS A 511 6.60 11.96 -13.89
N THR A 512 6.65 12.10 -15.20
CA THR A 512 6.25 13.35 -15.86
C THR A 512 4.73 13.48 -15.84
N ALA A 513 4.20 14.70 -15.95
CA ALA A 513 2.75 14.89 -16.10
C ALA A 513 2.18 14.10 -17.29
N SER A 514 2.92 14.00 -18.40
CA SER A 514 2.50 13.23 -19.59
C SER A 514 2.37 11.74 -19.31
N ARG A 515 3.25 11.15 -18.48
CA ARG A 515 3.18 9.74 -18.07
C ARG A 515 1.92 9.42 -17.27
N ILE A 516 1.43 10.40 -16.51
CA ILE A 516 0.25 10.27 -15.62
C ILE A 516 -1.06 10.52 -16.37
N THR A 517 -1.04 11.40 -17.38
CA THR A 517 -2.27 11.92 -18.01
C THR A 517 -2.52 11.43 -19.44
N THR A 518 -1.53 10.82 -20.08
CA THR A 518 -1.66 10.32 -21.45
C THR A 518 -1.96 8.82 -21.44
N PRO A 519 -3.11 8.37 -21.95
CA PRO A 519 -3.39 6.95 -22.05
C PRO A 519 -2.47 6.27 -23.06
N THR A 520 -2.13 5.02 -22.76
CA THR A 520 -1.36 4.14 -23.65
C THR A 520 -2.12 3.81 -24.94
N LEU A 521 -1.44 3.22 -25.92
CA LEU A 521 -2.06 2.87 -27.21
C LEU A 521 -3.21 1.84 -27.05
N PRO A 522 -3.07 0.75 -26.27
CA PRO A 522 -4.17 -0.20 -26.05
C PRO A 522 -5.40 0.46 -25.41
N THR A 523 -5.20 1.32 -24.41
CA THR A 523 -6.28 2.10 -23.78
C THR A 523 -6.99 2.99 -24.81
N ARG A 524 -6.24 3.70 -25.66
CA ARG A 524 -6.81 4.55 -26.72
C ARG A 524 -7.57 3.75 -27.78
N LEU A 525 -7.13 2.54 -28.10
CA LEU A 525 -7.83 1.64 -29.01
C LEU A 525 -9.17 1.21 -28.41
N LEU A 526 -9.17 0.79 -27.14
CA LEU A 526 -10.38 0.36 -26.44
C LEU A 526 -11.38 1.51 -26.32
N GLN A 527 -10.94 2.74 -26.03
CA GLN A 527 -11.81 3.91 -25.94
C GLN A 527 -12.63 4.22 -27.21
N GLN A 528 -12.33 3.58 -28.35
CA GLN A 528 -13.11 3.74 -29.59
C GLN A 528 -14.45 3.00 -29.57
N PHE A 529 -14.59 1.97 -28.73
CA PHE A 529 -15.85 1.23 -28.60
C PHE A 529 -16.84 1.93 -27.64
N PRO A 530 -18.15 1.66 -27.76
CA PRO A 530 -19.15 2.22 -26.84
C PRO A 530 -18.91 1.77 -25.40
N PRO A 531 -19.02 2.64 -24.37
CA PRO A 531 -18.80 2.28 -22.96
C PRO A 531 -19.57 1.05 -22.46
N GLU A 532 -20.78 0.84 -22.99
CA GLU A 532 -21.65 -0.31 -22.68
C GLU A 532 -21.06 -1.66 -23.14
N GLN A 533 -20.19 -1.62 -24.16
CA GLN A 533 -19.49 -2.76 -24.77
C GLN A 533 -18.01 -2.79 -24.38
N ASN A 534 -17.57 -1.90 -23.48
CA ASN A 534 -16.17 -1.62 -23.21
C ASN A 534 -15.73 -2.03 -21.80
N ARG A 535 -16.35 -3.06 -21.25
CA ARG A 535 -15.83 -3.66 -20.02
C ARG A 535 -14.64 -4.55 -20.37
N ILE A 536 -13.53 -4.30 -19.69
CA ILE A 536 -12.27 -4.96 -19.97
C ILE A 536 -11.78 -5.76 -18.77
N TYR A 537 -10.95 -6.77 -19.02
CA TYR A 537 -10.16 -7.43 -17.99
C TYR A 537 -8.68 -7.29 -18.32
N THR A 538 -7.96 -6.49 -17.55
CA THR A 538 -6.51 -6.30 -17.71
C THR A 538 -5.75 -7.27 -16.81
N ARG A 539 -5.23 -8.36 -17.37
CA ARG A 539 -4.51 -9.40 -16.62
C ARG A 539 -3.03 -9.04 -16.52
N VAL A 540 -2.72 -8.13 -15.60
CA VAL A 540 -1.41 -7.50 -15.49
C VAL A 540 -0.96 -7.48 -14.04
N HIS A 541 0.32 -7.75 -13.81
CA HIS A 541 0.97 -7.54 -12.53
C HIS A 541 1.13 -6.03 -12.24
N LEU A 542 0.63 -5.54 -11.10
CA LEU A 542 0.56 -4.11 -10.77
C LEU A 542 1.88 -3.34 -10.99
N ASP A 543 2.99 -3.90 -10.53
CA ASP A 543 4.29 -3.22 -10.53
C ASP A 543 4.95 -3.15 -11.92
N ALA A 544 4.59 -4.08 -12.81
CA ALA A 544 5.23 -4.31 -14.11
C ALA A 544 5.25 -3.05 -14.99
N GLU A 545 4.14 -2.31 -14.99
CA GLU A 545 3.97 -1.10 -15.79
C GLU A 545 4.36 0.18 -15.06
N GLU A 546 4.44 0.14 -13.73
CA GLU A 546 4.74 1.33 -12.97
C GLU A 546 6.18 1.81 -13.21
N TYR A 547 7.14 0.88 -13.13
CA TYR A 547 8.57 1.16 -13.24
C TYR A 547 9.07 1.14 -14.70
N ASN A 548 8.22 0.70 -15.62
CA ASN A 548 8.52 0.76 -17.03
C ASN A 548 8.44 2.22 -17.53
N PRO A 549 9.57 2.80 -18.03
CA PRO A 549 9.57 4.15 -18.59
C PRO A 549 8.71 4.27 -19.85
N HIS A 550 8.45 3.15 -20.52
CA HIS A 550 7.63 3.01 -21.71
C HIS A 550 6.55 1.96 -21.45
N PRO A 551 5.54 2.30 -20.64
CA PRO A 551 4.49 1.36 -20.29
C PRO A 551 3.79 0.83 -21.53
N LEU A 552 3.55 -0.48 -21.54
CA LEU A 552 2.86 -1.16 -22.62
C LEU A 552 1.35 -0.94 -22.53
N PHE A 553 0.80 -0.79 -21.32
CA PHE A 553 -0.58 -0.35 -21.10
C PHE A 553 -0.74 0.34 -19.72
N ASP A 554 -1.94 0.85 -19.43
CA ASP A 554 -2.26 1.51 -18.16
C ASP A 554 -2.64 0.50 -17.06
N SER A 555 -2.12 0.66 -15.83
CA SER A 555 -2.49 -0.22 -14.71
C SER A 555 -3.99 -0.20 -14.45
N GLN A 556 -4.50 -1.24 -13.79
CA GLN A 556 -5.94 -1.54 -13.71
C GLN A 556 -6.78 -0.33 -13.28
N ASN A 557 -6.46 0.33 -12.16
CA ASN A 557 -7.24 1.48 -11.70
C ASN A 557 -6.94 2.75 -12.51
N LEU A 558 -5.77 2.89 -13.15
CA LEU A 558 -5.50 4.05 -14.01
C LEU A 558 -6.47 4.13 -15.19
N THR A 559 -6.96 2.99 -15.66
CA THR A 559 -8.00 2.95 -16.70
C THR A 559 -9.28 3.71 -16.30
N MET A 560 -9.55 3.87 -15.00
CA MET A 560 -10.66 4.66 -14.47
C MET A 560 -10.54 6.15 -14.84
N VAL A 561 -9.33 6.71 -14.84
CA VAL A 561 -9.08 8.11 -15.22
C VAL A 561 -9.47 8.37 -16.67
N TYR A 562 -9.41 7.32 -17.49
CA TYR A 562 -9.74 7.33 -18.91
C TYR A 562 -11.18 6.86 -19.20
N GLY A 563 -11.98 6.58 -18.16
CA GLY A 563 -13.38 6.19 -18.28
C GLY A 563 -13.62 4.75 -18.74
N LEU A 564 -12.60 3.89 -18.74
CA LEU A 564 -12.76 2.47 -19.04
C LEU A 564 -13.23 1.72 -17.78
N GLN A 565 -14.12 0.75 -17.97
CA GLN A 565 -14.64 -0.07 -16.90
C GLN A 565 -13.85 -1.36 -16.82
N ASN A 566 -13.16 -1.57 -15.70
CA ASN A 566 -12.29 -2.72 -15.53
C ASN A 566 -12.89 -3.74 -14.56
N VAL A 567 -12.88 -5.00 -14.98
CA VAL A 567 -13.23 -6.16 -14.17
C VAL A 567 -12.11 -6.47 -13.17
N ALA A 568 -10.86 -6.18 -13.53
CA ALA A 568 -9.73 -6.20 -12.63
C ALA A 568 -9.60 -4.88 -11.85
N GLY A 569 -8.73 -4.84 -10.85
CA GLY A 569 -8.54 -3.65 -10.03
C GLY A 569 -7.81 -3.93 -8.73
N TYR A 570 -7.05 -2.96 -8.27
CA TYR A 570 -6.43 -2.98 -6.95
C TYR A 570 -7.31 -2.31 -5.91
N GLU A 571 -7.81 -3.09 -4.96
CA GLU A 571 -8.59 -2.60 -3.82
C GLU A 571 -8.34 -3.48 -2.57
N PRO A 572 -7.69 -2.94 -1.52
CA PRO A 572 -7.53 -3.56 -0.21
C PRO A 572 -8.77 -4.23 0.39
N LEU A 573 -9.95 -3.67 0.16
CA LEU A 573 -11.24 -4.17 0.63
C LEU A 573 -12.03 -4.89 -0.48
N MET A 574 -11.35 -5.50 -1.45
CA MET A 574 -11.97 -6.36 -2.47
C MET A 574 -12.90 -7.37 -1.79
N LEU A 575 -14.12 -7.48 -2.31
CA LEU A 575 -15.13 -8.38 -1.75
C LEU A 575 -14.73 -9.83 -1.96
N GLU A 576 -14.95 -10.64 -0.92
CA GLU A 576 -14.53 -12.05 -0.90
C GLU A 576 -15.17 -12.85 -2.03
N ARG A 577 -16.45 -12.62 -2.33
CA ARG A 577 -17.13 -13.25 -3.46
C ARG A 577 -16.48 -12.93 -4.81
N TYR A 578 -16.13 -11.66 -5.01
CA TYR A 578 -15.50 -11.24 -6.26
C TYR A 578 -14.12 -11.87 -6.43
N SER A 579 -13.33 -11.90 -5.36
CA SER A 579 -12.04 -12.61 -5.29
C SER A 579 -12.21 -14.11 -5.61
N ARG A 580 -13.18 -14.78 -4.98
CA ARG A 580 -13.44 -16.21 -5.20
C ARG A 580 -13.88 -16.53 -6.63
N ALA A 581 -14.72 -15.69 -7.23
CA ALA A 581 -15.13 -15.88 -8.63
C ALA A 581 -13.96 -15.77 -9.60
N LEU A 582 -13.00 -14.87 -9.34
CA LEU A 582 -11.80 -14.69 -10.15
C LEU A 582 -10.64 -15.65 -9.80
N GLY A 583 -10.89 -16.82 -9.21
CA GLY A 583 -9.79 -17.75 -8.89
C GLY A 583 -9.12 -17.54 -7.53
N ASN A 584 -9.84 -17.01 -6.53
CA ASN A 584 -9.24 -16.51 -5.29
C ASN A 584 -8.20 -15.41 -5.56
N ALA A 585 -8.57 -14.48 -6.44
CA ALA A 585 -7.73 -13.34 -6.78
C ALA A 585 -7.38 -12.52 -5.53
N TRP A 586 -6.17 -11.98 -5.52
CA TRP A 586 -5.70 -11.08 -4.50
C TRP A 586 -6.33 -9.70 -4.67
N LEU A 587 -5.83 -8.74 -3.91
CA LEU A 587 -6.32 -7.36 -3.90
C LEU A 587 -6.23 -6.68 -5.27
N ASP A 588 -5.39 -7.14 -6.19
CA ASP A 588 -5.21 -6.62 -7.55
C ASP A 588 -6.17 -7.25 -8.58
N GLY A 589 -6.98 -8.22 -8.17
CA GLY A 589 -7.93 -8.88 -9.05
C GLY A 589 -7.28 -9.73 -10.15
N VAL A 590 -5.97 -9.98 -10.08
CA VAL A 590 -5.22 -10.74 -11.10
C VAL A 590 -4.23 -11.72 -10.47
N GLY A 591 -3.43 -11.28 -9.49
CA GLY A 591 -2.57 -12.17 -8.72
C GLY A 591 -3.39 -13.07 -7.80
N THR A 592 -2.82 -14.16 -7.32
CA THR A 592 -3.53 -15.07 -6.40
C THR A 592 -3.30 -14.71 -4.95
N ARG A 593 -4.32 -14.96 -4.14
CA ARG A 593 -4.25 -14.76 -2.69
C ARG A 593 -3.36 -15.82 -2.06
N GLY A 594 -2.28 -15.46 -1.37
CA GLY A 594 -1.52 -16.41 -0.54
C GLY A 594 -0.79 -17.48 -1.35
N GLU A 595 -0.94 -18.77 -0.98
CA GLU A 595 -0.30 -19.90 -1.66
C GLU A 595 -1.19 -20.55 -2.74
N TYR A 596 -2.25 -19.85 -3.19
CA TYR A 596 -3.15 -20.38 -4.22
C TYR A 596 -2.51 -20.27 -5.60
N ASN A 597 -2.71 -21.29 -6.43
CA ASN A 597 -2.24 -21.26 -7.82
C ASN A 597 -3.16 -20.38 -8.68
N PRO A 598 -2.62 -19.67 -9.68
CA PRO A 598 -3.41 -18.93 -10.67
C PRO A 598 -4.44 -19.86 -11.28
N ASP A 599 -5.69 -19.41 -11.32
CA ASP A 599 -6.77 -20.18 -11.89
C ASP A 599 -6.69 -20.15 -13.43
N PRO A 600 -6.32 -21.26 -14.09
CA PRO A 600 -6.21 -21.30 -15.54
C PRO A 600 -7.59 -21.40 -16.21
N THR A 601 -8.65 -21.71 -15.45
CA THR A 601 -9.98 -22.02 -15.99
C THR A 601 -10.75 -20.78 -16.42
N LEU A 602 -10.39 -19.60 -15.91
CA LEU A 602 -11.09 -18.33 -16.19
C LEU A 602 -11.23 -18.01 -17.70
N PHE A 603 -10.29 -18.49 -18.51
CA PHE A 603 -10.26 -18.27 -19.96
C PHE A 603 -10.76 -19.48 -20.77
N GLN A 604 -11.15 -20.57 -20.12
CA GLN A 604 -11.72 -21.74 -20.77
C GLN A 604 -13.19 -21.52 -21.12
N SER A 605 -13.71 -22.31 -22.05
CA SER A 605 -15.13 -22.23 -22.46
C SER A 605 -16.11 -22.65 -21.38
N SER A 606 -15.68 -23.47 -20.41
CA SER A 606 -16.49 -23.91 -19.27
C SER A 606 -16.73 -22.81 -18.23
N SER A 607 -15.85 -21.81 -18.14
CA SER A 607 -16.00 -20.71 -17.17
C SER A 607 -16.86 -19.58 -17.74
N HIS A 608 -17.87 -19.17 -16.99
CA HIS A 608 -18.81 -18.10 -17.34
C HIS A 608 -18.57 -16.79 -16.59
N VAL A 609 -17.57 -16.74 -15.69
CA VAL A 609 -17.31 -15.59 -14.82
C VAL A 609 -17.11 -14.30 -15.62
N LEU A 610 -16.19 -14.30 -16.59
CA LEU A 610 -15.93 -13.12 -17.43
C LEU A 610 -17.10 -12.80 -18.37
N ASP A 611 -17.88 -13.81 -18.78
CA ASP A 611 -19.06 -13.64 -19.63
C ASP A 611 -20.18 -12.90 -18.89
N LEU A 612 -20.49 -13.37 -17.67
CA LEU A 612 -21.45 -12.78 -16.73
C LEU A 612 -21.08 -11.35 -16.35
N LEU A 613 -19.78 -11.07 -16.23
CA LEU A 613 -19.26 -9.74 -15.95
C LEU A 613 -19.21 -8.84 -17.21
N ASN A 614 -19.81 -9.23 -18.34
CA ASN A 614 -19.81 -8.46 -19.59
C ASN A 614 -18.38 -8.11 -20.07
N THR A 615 -17.39 -8.95 -19.76
CA THR A 615 -16.01 -8.71 -20.17
C THR A 615 -15.90 -8.91 -21.66
N THR A 616 -15.89 -7.82 -22.42
CA THR A 616 -15.88 -7.84 -23.89
C THR A 616 -14.47 -7.97 -24.43
N TYR A 617 -13.50 -7.37 -23.74
CA TYR A 617 -12.09 -7.44 -24.12
C TYR A 617 -11.20 -7.86 -22.95
N THR A 618 -10.24 -8.73 -23.21
CA THR A 618 -9.16 -9.06 -22.29
C THR A 618 -7.84 -8.57 -22.85
N LEU A 619 -6.99 -8.00 -21.99
CA LEU A 619 -5.64 -7.56 -22.33
C LEU A 619 -4.61 -8.41 -21.59
N VAL A 620 -3.62 -8.91 -22.34
CA VAL A 620 -2.50 -9.70 -21.83
C VAL A 620 -1.18 -9.30 -22.49
N TYR A 621 -0.08 -9.62 -21.82
CA TYR A 621 1.23 -9.66 -22.46
C TYR A 621 1.32 -10.83 -23.43
N VAL A 622 1.94 -10.60 -24.59
CA VAL A 622 2.28 -11.66 -25.55
C VAL A 622 3.40 -12.54 -24.97
N ASN A 623 4.43 -11.90 -24.42
CA ASN A 623 5.58 -12.52 -23.76
C ASN A 623 5.95 -11.68 -22.52
N PRO A 624 5.53 -12.08 -21.31
CA PRO A 624 5.85 -11.36 -20.06
C PRO A 624 7.36 -11.13 -19.82
N LEU A 625 8.25 -11.90 -20.45
CA LEU A 625 9.70 -11.76 -20.31
C LEU A 625 10.27 -10.45 -20.88
N GLU A 626 9.51 -9.75 -21.73
CA GLU A 626 9.97 -8.46 -22.24
C GLU A 626 9.84 -7.34 -21.21
N VAL A 627 9.05 -7.54 -20.16
CA VAL A 627 8.96 -6.60 -19.05
C VAL A 627 10.22 -6.74 -18.17
N PRO A 628 11.01 -5.67 -17.95
CA PRO A 628 12.29 -5.75 -17.24
C PRO A 628 12.20 -6.38 -15.84
N ASP A 629 11.16 -6.08 -15.07
CA ASP A 629 10.99 -6.60 -13.70
C ASP A 629 10.68 -8.10 -13.67
N HIS A 630 10.26 -8.66 -14.79
CA HIS A 630 9.87 -10.06 -14.91
C HIS A 630 10.99 -10.96 -15.43
N ARG A 631 12.21 -10.47 -15.68
CA ARG A 631 13.28 -11.30 -16.26
C ARG A 631 14.48 -11.54 -15.36
N LEU A 632 14.83 -12.81 -15.19
CA LEU A 632 16.15 -13.26 -14.75
C LEU A 632 16.90 -13.76 -15.98
N GLU A 633 18.18 -13.42 -16.12
CA GLU A 633 18.99 -13.88 -17.24
C GLU A 633 20.04 -14.88 -16.77
N ARG A 634 20.09 -16.05 -17.41
CA ARG A 634 21.15 -17.05 -17.21
C ARG A 634 21.64 -17.55 -18.55
N GLU A 635 22.94 -17.41 -18.77
CA GLU A 635 23.59 -17.85 -20.01
C GLU A 635 22.91 -17.31 -21.29
N GLY A 636 22.40 -16.07 -21.25
CA GLY A 636 21.69 -15.43 -22.37
C GLY A 636 20.20 -15.79 -22.48
N ILE A 637 19.71 -16.77 -21.72
CA ILE A 637 18.29 -17.16 -21.69
C ILE A 637 17.57 -16.34 -20.62
N LYS A 638 16.44 -15.74 -20.97
CA LYS A 638 15.57 -14.99 -20.05
C LYS A 638 14.52 -15.91 -19.45
N PHE A 639 14.31 -15.80 -18.15
CA PHE A 639 13.35 -16.57 -17.35
C PHE A 639 12.39 -15.64 -16.61
N ALA A 640 11.15 -16.07 -16.40
CA ALA A 640 10.19 -15.31 -15.64
C ALA A 640 10.57 -15.28 -14.16
N ARG A 641 10.53 -14.10 -13.56
CA ARG A 641 10.89 -13.85 -12.16
C ARG A 641 9.79 -14.19 -11.16
N TYR A 642 8.52 -13.98 -11.54
CA TYR A 642 7.34 -14.30 -10.74
C TYR A 642 6.69 -15.57 -11.30
N TYR A 643 6.34 -16.51 -10.42
CA TYR A 643 6.11 -17.90 -10.80
C TYR A 643 4.63 -18.29 -10.73
N ASP A 644 4.05 -18.63 -11.88
CA ASP A 644 2.87 -19.46 -11.99
C ASP A 644 3.34 -20.92 -12.10
N SER A 645 3.89 -21.48 -11.01
CA SER A 645 4.30 -22.89 -11.04
C SER A 645 3.10 -23.80 -11.03
N TYR A 646 3.24 -24.98 -11.61
CA TYR A 646 2.25 -26.05 -11.49
C TYR A 646 2.93 -27.35 -11.11
N THR A 647 2.20 -28.15 -10.37
CA THR A 647 2.63 -29.46 -9.90
C THR A 647 1.93 -30.51 -10.73
N LEU A 648 2.69 -31.49 -11.19
CA LEU A 648 2.18 -32.70 -11.81
C LEU A 648 2.36 -33.84 -10.81
N GLU A 649 1.27 -34.43 -10.35
CA GLU A 649 1.29 -35.69 -9.62
C GLU A 649 1.59 -36.86 -10.56
N HIS A 650 1.78 -38.07 -10.03
CA HIS A 650 2.07 -39.25 -10.84
C HIS A 650 1.00 -39.47 -11.93
N ASP A 651 1.46 -39.73 -13.16
CA ASP A 651 0.63 -39.92 -14.36
C ASP A 651 -0.18 -38.69 -14.80
N GLU A 652 0.01 -37.52 -14.17
CA GLU A 652 -0.56 -36.27 -14.65
C GLU A 652 0.27 -35.67 -15.79
N SER A 653 -0.43 -34.98 -16.70
CA SER A 653 0.19 -34.26 -17.80
C SER A 653 -0.45 -32.89 -17.98
N SER A 654 0.36 -31.93 -18.38
CA SER A 654 -0.09 -30.57 -18.72
C SER A 654 0.43 -30.16 -20.08
N SER A 655 -0.39 -29.42 -20.81
CA SER A 655 -0.02 -28.83 -22.09
C SER A 655 0.27 -27.34 -21.93
N LEU A 656 1.43 -26.91 -22.40
CA LEU A 656 1.87 -25.53 -22.41
C LEU A 656 1.86 -25.01 -23.84
N MET A 657 1.39 -23.80 -24.05
CA MET A 657 1.39 -23.18 -25.37
C MET A 657 1.99 -21.78 -25.31
N THR A 658 2.38 -21.28 -26.47
CA THR A 658 2.63 -19.87 -26.65
C THR A 658 1.34 -19.15 -27.02
N THR A 659 1.21 -17.90 -26.58
CA THR A 659 0.09 -17.02 -26.95
C THR A 659 0.01 -16.83 -28.47
N PHE A 660 1.17 -16.83 -29.15
CA PHE A 660 1.31 -16.79 -30.60
C PHE A 660 2.39 -17.77 -31.06
N PRO A 661 2.31 -18.32 -32.28
CA PRO A 661 3.30 -19.24 -32.83
C PRO A 661 4.72 -18.73 -32.63
N ALA A 662 5.58 -19.60 -32.11
CA ALA A 662 6.92 -19.25 -31.67
C ALA A 662 7.92 -20.25 -32.19
N SER A 663 9.11 -19.77 -32.55
CA SER A 663 10.20 -20.62 -33.01
C SER A 663 11.28 -20.72 -31.95
N GLY A 664 11.88 -21.90 -31.82
CA GLY A 664 13.05 -22.11 -30.97
C GLY A 664 13.77 -23.41 -31.29
N ASP A 665 15.03 -23.49 -30.87
CA ASP A 665 15.89 -24.67 -31.04
C ASP A 665 16.22 -25.37 -29.71
N THR A 666 15.89 -24.71 -28.59
CA THR A 666 16.21 -25.16 -27.24
C THR A 666 15.01 -24.91 -26.33
N LEU A 667 14.71 -25.87 -25.48
CA LEU A 667 13.73 -25.73 -24.40
C LEU A 667 14.48 -25.65 -23.07
N ALA A 668 14.39 -24.53 -22.37
CA ALA A 668 14.94 -24.38 -21.03
C ALA A 668 13.83 -24.54 -19.99
N ILE A 669 13.97 -25.50 -19.08
CA ILE A 669 12.96 -25.81 -18.06
C ILE A 669 13.56 -25.58 -16.69
N VAL A 670 12.83 -24.86 -15.83
CA VAL A 670 13.13 -24.78 -14.38
C VAL A 670 12.15 -25.70 -13.67
N SER A 671 12.67 -26.65 -12.90
CA SER A 671 11.85 -27.68 -12.24
C SER A 671 12.43 -28.10 -10.89
N THR A 672 11.59 -28.77 -10.09
CA THR A 672 11.97 -29.46 -8.86
C THR A 672 11.16 -30.74 -8.69
N LEU A 673 11.71 -31.70 -7.97
CA LEU A 673 10.95 -32.83 -7.44
C LEU A 673 10.48 -32.54 -6.03
N SER A 674 9.24 -32.86 -5.72
CA SER A 674 8.70 -32.92 -4.36
C SER A 674 8.37 -34.36 -4.00
N TYR A 675 8.73 -34.77 -2.78
CA TYR A 675 8.66 -36.18 -2.36
C TYR A 675 9.46 -37.11 -3.30
N GLY A 676 10.54 -36.59 -3.88
CA GLY A 676 11.37 -37.23 -4.89
C GLY A 676 12.58 -37.94 -4.32
N ALA A 677 12.82 -37.91 -3.01
CA ALA A 677 14.00 -38.52 -2.38
C ALA A 677 14.26 -39.98 -2.82
N GLY A 678 13.21 -40.77 -3.05
CA GLY A 678 13.31 -42.15 -3.53
C GLY A 678 13.76 -42.32 -4.99
N ALA A 679 13.70 -41.28 -5.81
CA ALA A 679 14.09 -41.33 -7.22
C ALA A 679 15.60 -41.56 -7.37
N GLY A 680 15.99 -42.60 -8.10
CA GLY A 680 17.40 -42.93 -8.33
C GLY A 680 18.09 -41.94 -9.27
N GLN A 681 19.40 -41.81 -9.13
CA GLN A 681 20.23 -41.01 -10.04
C GLN A 681 20.00 -41.40 -11.51
N GLY A 682 19.68 -40.43 -12.36
CA GLY A 682 19.44 -40.61 -13.79
C GLY A 682 18.07 -41.20 -14.14
N LEU A 683 17.23 -41.51 -13.15
CA LEU A 683 15.87 -42.02 -13.39
C LEU A 683 15.04 -41.00 -14.15
N THR A 684 14.38 -41.41 -15.22
CA THR A 684 13.43 -40.56 -15.94
C THR A 684 12.20 -40.32 -15.09
N VAL A 685 11.96 -39.06 -14.74
CA VAL A 685 10.89 -38.59 -13.86
C VAL A 685 9.84 -37.78 -14.61
N GLY A 686 10.16 -37.30 -15.82
CA GLY A 686 9.18 -36.64 -16.68
C GLY A 686 9.46 -36.85 -18.16
N LEU A 687 8.39 -36.77 -18.95
CA LEU A 687 8.43 -36.81 -20.41
C LEU A 687 7.98 -35.46 -20.95
N VAL A 688 8.73 -34.91 -21.91
CA VAL A 688 8.42 -33.67 -22.61
C VAL A 688 8.16 -34.00 -24.08
N ARG A 689 6.95 -33.72 -24.56
CA ARG A 689 6.56 -33.82 -25.97
C ARG A 689 6.37 -32.44 -26.55
N VAL A 690 7.25 -32.04 -27.47
CA VAL A 690 7.11 -30.79 -28.22
C VAL A 690 6.37 -31.10 -29.52
N VAL A 691 5.14 -30.59 -29.63
CA VAL A 691 4.32 -30.69 -30.84
C VAL A 691 4.54 -29.44 -31.66
N THR A 692 5.02 -29.61 -32.89
CA THR A 692 5.31 -28.53 -33.83
C THR A 692 4.08 -28.18 -34.66
N THR A 693 4.05 -26.99 -35.26
CA THR A 693 2.92 -26.51 -36.08
C THR A 693 2.68 -27.34 -37.35
N ASP A 694 3.70 -28.06 -37.82
CA ASP A 694 3.65 -29.00 -38.94
C ASP A 694 3.33 -30.44 -38.51
N GLY A 695 3.09 -30.68 -37.22
CA GLY A 695 2.64 -31.96 -36.67
C GLY A 695 3.74 -32.94 -36.30
N GLU A 696 5.02 -32.57 -36.41
CA GLU A 696 6.14 -33.36 -35.86
C GLU A 696 6.12 -33.32 -34.32
N ILE A 697 6.36 -34.47 -33.69
CA ILE A 697 6.46 -34.61 -32.24
C ILE A 697 7.90 -34.93 -31.85
N ILE A 698 8.52 -34.05 -31.05
CA ILE A 698 9.87 -34.23 -30.53
C ILE A 698 9.78 -34.61 -29.05
N GLU A 699 10.15 -35.85 -28.71
CA GLU A 699 10.14 -36.35 -27.34
C GLU A 699 11.50 -36.18 -26.64
N ARG A 700 11.46 -35.80 -25.37
CA ARG A 700 12.63 -35.58 -24.50
C ARG A 700 12.32 -36.00 -23.07
N GLU A 701 13.37 -36.34 -22.32
CA GLU A 701 13.28 -36.85 -20.96
C GLU A 701 13.77 -35.83 -19.93
N ILE A 702 13.14 -35.79 -18.76
CA ILE A 702 13.62 -35.10 -17.56
C ILE A 702 14.08 -36.17 -16.57
N ARG A 703 15.35 -36.10 -16.13
CA ARG A 703 15.96 -37.13 -15.25
C ARG A 703 16.38 -36.58 -13.89
N ALA A 704 16.15 -37.38 -12.85
CA ALA A 704 16.54 -37.06 -11.47
C ALA A 704 18.08 -37.00 -11.30
N GLY A 705 18.57 -35.99 -10.61
CA GLY A 705 19.99 -35.70 -10.38
C GLY A 705 20.78 -35.32 -11.64
N VAL A 706 20.11 -35.06 -12.76
CA VAL A 706 20.72 -34.57 -14.01
C VAL A 706 20.01 -33.29 -14.46
N ASP A 707 18.70 -33.38 -14.70
CA ASP A 707 17.87 -32.28 -15.20
C ASP A 707 17.08 -31.59 -14.08
N THR A 708 16.75 -32.35 -13.03
CA THR A 708 16.02 -31.89 -11.84
C THR A 708 16.42 -32.70 -10.62
N ALA A 709 16.07 -32.27 -9.41
CA ALA A 709 16.33 -33.01 -8.16
C ALA A 709 15.33 -32.62 -7.05
N GLU A 710 15.41 -33.29 -5.91
CA GLU A 710 14.64 -33.01 -4.70
C GLU A 710 14.87 -31.56 -4.23
N TRP A 711 13.79 -30.81 -4.03
CA TRP A 711 13.86 -29.39 -3.65
C TRP A 711 14.48 -29.18 -2.26
N ALA A 712 14.27 -30.13 -1.35
CA ALA A 712 14.75 -30.11 0.03
C ALA A 712 15.93 -31.07 0.24
N HIS A 713 16.82 -31.18 -0.74
CA HIS A 713 17.92 -32.16 -0.77
C HIS A 713 18.76 -32.19 0.53
N ASP A 714 19.09 -31.01 1.06
CA ASP A 714 19.92 -30.84 2.27
C ASP A 714 19.12 -30.86 3.59
N ARG A 715 17.82 -31.15 3.55
CA ARG A 715 17.02 -31.24 4.77
C ARG A 715 17.49 -32.46 5.59
N PRO A 716 17.73 -32.34 6.91
CA PRO A 716 18.38 -33.41 7.70
C PRO A 716 17.68 -34.79 7.67
N ASP A 717 16.36 -34.83 7.49
CA ASP A 717 15.58 -36.06 7.34
C ASP A 717 15.52 -36.60 5.89
N VAL A 718 15.81 -35.76 4.89
CA VAL A 718 15.81 -36.12 3.46
C VAL A 718 17.20 -36.59 3.01
N GLN A 719 18.26 -35.95 3.50
CA GLN A 719 19.64 -36.24 3.11
C GLN A 719 20.03 -37.73 3.24
N PRO A 720 19.59 -38.48 4.28
CA PRO A 720 19.90 -39.90 4.40
C PRO A 720 19.16 -40.81 3.41
N ILE A 721 18.05 -40.34 2.82
CA ILE A 721 17.15 -41.14 1.98
C ILE A 721 17.16 -40.73 0.51
N VAL A 722 17.70 -39.56 0.17
CA VAL A 722 17.79 -39.08 -1.22
C VAL A 722 18.74 -39.95 -2.05
N ARG A 723 18.25 -40.44 -3.20
CA ARG A 723 18.98 -41.42 -4.06
C ARG A 723 19.58 -40.82 -5.33
N HIS A 724 19.63 -39.51 -5.42
CA HIS A 724 20.19 -38.76 -6.55
C HIS A 724 20.99 -37.54 -6.03
N GLN A 725 21.93 -37.05 -6.84
CA GLN A 725 22.72 -35.85 -6.55
C GLN A 725 21.94 -34.57 -6.89
N LEU A 726 22.45 -33.40 -6.48
CA LEU A 726 21.91 -32.11 -6.92
C LEU A 726 22.06 -31.95 -8.45
N ALA A 727 21.00 -31.51 -9.13
CA ALA A 727 21.07 -31.07 -10.52
C ALA A 727 21.63 -29.64 -10.62
N THR A 728 21.71 -29.07 -11.82
CA THR A 728 22.19 -27.69 -12.01
C THR A 728 21.23 -26.71 -11.33
N ILE A 729 21.71 -26.06 -10.26
CA ILE A 729 20.91 -25.13 -9.44
C ILE A 729 20.60 -23.87 -10.24
N PHE A 730 19.30 -23.58 -10.37
CA PHE A 730 18.76 -22.33 -10.89
C PHE A 730 18.75 -21.22 -9.83
N ASP A 731 18.33 -21.49 -8.61
CA ASP A 731 18.45 -20.56 -7.48
C ASP A 731 18.06 -21.26 -6.16
N GLN A 732 18.04 -20.48 -5.07
CA GLN A 732 17.73 -20.92 -3.71
C GLN A 732 16.65 -20.01 -3.10
N PRO A 733 15.36 -20.28 -3.33
CA PRO A 733 14.27 -19.37 -2.94
C PRO A 733 13.96 -19.33 -1.43
N GLY A 734 14.76 -19.97 -0.57
CA GLY A 734 14.42 -20.28 0.82
C GLY A 734 13.75 -19.15 1.61
N LYS A 735 12.65 -19.48 2.29
CA LYS A 735 11.97 -18.56 3.21
C LYS A 735 12.90 -18.24 4.38
N SER A 736 12.84 -17.01 4.91
CA SER A 736 13.70 -16.55 6.03
C SER A 736 13.63 -17.39 7.31
N ASN A 737 12.67 -18.32 7.40
CA ASN A 737 12.42 -19.19 8.54
C ASN A 737 12.82 -20.65 8.29
N GLU A 738 13.30 -21.00 7.09
CA GLU A 738 13.80 -22.34 6.79
C GLU A 738 15.21 -22.53 7.40
N THR A 739 15.42 -23.65 8.09
CA THR A 739 16.71 -23.99 8.71
C THR A 739 17.64 -24.74 7.74
N PHE A 740 17.20 -24.96 6.50
CA PHE A 740 17.90 -25.67 5.44
C PHE A 740 17.69 -24.94 4.11
N PRO A 741 18.62 -25.04 3.14
CA PRO A 741 18.44 -24.45 1.83
C PRO A 741 17.41 -25.24 1.01
N SER A 742 16.51 -24.53 0.34
CA SER A 742 15.63 -25.05 -0.69
C SER A 742 16.18 -24.68 -2.07
N TYR A 743 16.04 -25.58 -3.04
CA TYR A 743 16.67 -25.46 -4.36
C TYR A 743 15.65 -25.54 -5.48
N ARG A 744 15.90 -24.77 -6.55
CA ARG A 744 15.29 -25.00 -7.86
C ARG A 744 16.37 -25.33 -8.87
N TYR A 745 16.05 -26.17 -9.84
CA TYR A 745 17.00 -26.66 -10.83
C TYR A 745 16.57 -26.25 -12.23
N TRP A 746 17.52 -26.16 -13.15
CA TRP A 746 17.20 -25.91 -14.55
C TRP A 746 18.00 -26.79 -15.48
N THR A 747 17.39 -27.11 -16.62
CA THR A 747 18.01 -27.88 -17.70
C THR A 747 17.76 -27.21 -19.05
N ARG A 748 18.63 -27.51 -20.02
CA ARG A 748 18.47 -27.14 -21.42
C ARG A 748 18.31 -28.39 -22.26
N ILE A 749 17.20 -28.47 -22.96
CA ILE A 749 16.83 -29.59 -23.80
C ILE A 749 16.92 -29.13 -25.26
N ALA A 750 17.91 -29.62 -25.99
CA ALA A 750 18.07 -29.31 -27.40
C ALA A 750 16.96 -29.99 -28.24
N LEU A 751 16.27 -29.22 -29.08
CA LEU A 751 15.29 -29.71 -30.04
C LEU A 751 15.98 -30.26 -31.30
N GLY A 752 17.24 -29.90 -31.52
CA GLY A 752 18.11 -30.40 -32.60
C GLY A 752 18.04 -29.58 -33.88
N LYS A 753 16.97 -28.80 -34.05
CA LYS A 753 16.77 -27.82 -35.13
C LYS A 753 15.84 -26.70 -34.63
N LEU A 754 15.84 -25.57 -35.32
CA LEU A 754 14.85 -24.52 -35.10
C LEU A 754 13.48 -25.03 -35.57
N VAL A 755 12.51 -25.07 -34.67
CA VAL A 755 11.13 -25.53 -34.95
C VAL A 755 10.10 -24.50 -34.52
N ASN A 756 8.97 -24.47 -35.22
CA ASN A 756 7.79 -23.73 -34.79
C ASN A 756 6.97 -24.60 -33.84
N VAL A 757 6.91 -24.21 -32.58
CA VAL A 757 6.23 -24.98 -31.54
C VAL A 757 4.77 -24.56 -31.48
N GLU A 758 3.86 -25.52 -31.57
CA GLU A 758 2.43 -25.33 -31.32
C GLU A 758 2.14 -25.48 -29.82
N ARG A 759 2.61 -26.58 -29.22
CA ARG A 759 2.47 -26.85 -27.78
C ARG A 759 3.58 -27.76 -27.25
N VAL A 760 3.79 -27.72 -25.94
CA VAL A 760 4.71 -28.59 -25.20
C VAL A 760 3.92 -29.30 -24.12
N GLU A 761 3.83 -30.62 -24.20
CA GLU A 761 3.20 -31.45 -23.18
C GLU A 761 4.28 -31.97 -22.22
N ILE A 762 4.10 -31.75 -20.92
CA ILE A 762 4.98 -32.27 -19.88
C ILE A 762 4.17 -33.24 -19.04
N SER A 763 4.65 -34.47 -18.90
CA SER A 763 4.02 -35.53 -18.10
C SER A 763 4.94 -35.95 -16.98
N ASN A 764 4.39 -36.19 -15.78
CA ASN A 764 5.13 -36.80 -14.69
C ASN A 764 4.99 -38.32 -14.76
N ILE A 765 6.12 -39.01 -14.91
CA ILE A 765 6.18 -40.48 -14.95
C ILE A 765 7.01 -41.05 -13.78
N ALA A 766 7.36 -40.20 -12.81
CA ALA A 766 8.13 -40.60 -11.64
C ALA A 766 7.34 -41.59 -10.79
N PRO A 767 7.94 -42.69 -10.32
CA PRO A 767 7.21 -43.71 -9.58
C PRO A 767 6.77 -43.25 -8.18
N GLY A 768 5.60 -43.72 -7.74
CA GLY A 768 5.09 -43.45 -6.39
C GLY A 768 4.52 -42.04 -6.25
N ASN A 769 4.65 -41.43 -5.08
CA ASN A 769 4.09 -40.08 -4.80
C ASN A 769 5.08 -38.95 -5.15
N THR A 770 6.03 -39.20 -6.07
CA THR A 770 6.97 -38.16 -6.49
C THR A 770 6.27 -37.19 -7.42
N ALA A 771 6.14 -35.94 -6.98
CA ALA A 771 5.56 -34.87 -7.78
C ALA A 771 6.64 -34.10 -8.54
N LEU A 772 6.35 -33.73 -9.79
CA LEU A 772 7.20 -32.89 -10.63
C LEU A 772 6.62 -31.47 -10.67
N VAL A 773 7.35 -30.51 -10.12
CA VAL A 773 6.95 -29.10 -10.12
C VAL A 773 7.68 -28.37 -11.23
N ILE A 774 6.94 -27.71 -12.10
CA ILE A 774 7.48 -26.89 -13.20
C ILE A 774 7.32 -25.41 -12.83
N TRP A 775 8.43 -24.69 -12.82
CA TRP A 775 8.51 -23.28 -12.44
C TRP A 775 8.62 -22.34 -13.64
N ASN A 776 9.28 -22.77 -14.70
CA ASN A 776 9.43 -22.02 -15.95
C ASN A 776 9.62 -23.02 -17.09
N THR A 777 9.07 -22.70 -18.25
CA THR A 777 9.36 -23.40 -19.50
C THR A 777 9.58 -22.35 -20.58
N ILE A 778 10.80 -22.25 -21.09
CA ILE A 778 11.23 -21.21 -22.03
C ILE A 778 11.61 -21.87 -23.36
N LEU A 779 10.97 -21.45 -24.43
CA LEU A 779 11.43 -21.70 -25.78
C LEU A 779 12.49 -20.66 -26.15
N TYR A 780 13.68 -21.12 -26.52
CA TYR A 780 14.83 -20.29 -26.82
C TYR A 780 15.31 -20.51 -28.25
N ASP A 781 15.56 -19.41 -28.95
CA ASP A 781 16.22 -19.39 -30.24
C ASP A 781 17.66 -18.91 -30.04
N SER A 782 18.63 -19.82 -30.23
CA SER A 782 20.03 -19.54 -29.99
C SER A 782 20.63 -18.55 -30.99
N ALA A 783 20.08 -18.44 -32.20
CA ALA A 783 20.57 -17.55 -33.23
C ALA A 783 20.16 -16.10 -32.99
N SER A 784 18.91 -15.87 -32.57
CA SER A 784 18.40 -14.53 -32.26
C SER A 784 18.55 -14.14 -30.79
N SER A 785 18.95 -15.07 -29.92
CA SER A 785 18.92 -14.90 -28.46
C SER A 785 17.54 -14.51 -27.93
N ASN A 786 16.49 -14.94 -28.62
CA ASN A 786 15.11 -14.68 -28.23
C ASN A 786 14.64 -15.75 -27.24
N SER A 787 13.99 -15.31 -26.16
CA SER A 787 13.43 -16.19 -25.13
C SER A 787 11.92 -15.95 -25.06
N GLN A 788 11.14 -17.02 -25.15
CA GLN A 788 9.69 -16.95 -25.09
C GLN A 788 9.17 -17.93 -24.04
N ILE A 789 8.36 -17.43 -23.11
CA ILE A 789 7.76 -18.28 -22.09
C ILE A 789 6.56 -19.06 -22.66
N LEU A 790 6.47 -20.33 -22.29
CA LEU A 790 5.35 -21.22 -22.54
C LEU A 790 4.47 -21.25 -21.28
N GLN A 791 3.15 -21.10 -21.44
CA GLN A 791 2.21 -20.96 -20.31
C GLN A 791 1.03 -21.93 -20.40
N LEU A 792 0.41 -22.21 -19.25
CA LEU A 792 -0.79 -23.06 -19.13
C LEU A 792 -2.06 -22.37 -19.64
N THR A 793 -2.10 -21.03 -19.65
CA THR A 793 -3.30 -20.32 -20.12
C THR A 793 -3.37 -20.37 -21.63
N VAL A 794 -4.29 -21.18 -22.15
CA VAL A 794 -4.68 -21.15 -23.56
C VAL A 794 -6.05 -20.50 -23.62
N PHE A 795 -6.10 -19.32 -24.24
CA PHE A 795 -7.36 -18.74 -24.68
C PHE A 795 -8.04 -19.76 -25.60
N ASP A 796 -9.22 -20.26 -25.21
CA ASP A 796 -9.99 -21.12 -26.10
C ASP A 796 -10.29 -20.35 -27.40
N LYS A 797 -9.73 -20.83 -28.52
CA LYS A 797 -9.80 -20.16 -29.83
C LYS A 797 -11.24 -19.99 -30.33
N ASN A 798 -12.19 -20.78 -29.82
CA ASN A 798 -13.60 -20.67 -30.17
C ASN A 798 -14.32 -19.56 -29.40
N LYS A 799 -13.79 -19.18 -28.22
CA LYS A 799 -14.36 -18.14 -27.34
C LYS A 799 -13.63 -16.81 -27.44
N TRP A 800 -12.32 -16.85 -27.61
CA TRP A 800 -11.45 -15.67 -27.55
C TRP A 800 -10.79 -15.41 -28.90
N ARG A 801 -11.23 -14.33 -29.55
CA ARG A 801 -10.71 -13.93 -30.86
C ARG A 801 -9.69 -12.80 -30.72
N PRO A 802 -8.45 -12.93 -31.21
CA PRO A 802 -7.49 -11.84 -31.18
C PRO A 802 -7.95 -10.69 -32.08
N VAL A 803 -7.92 -9.46 -31.56
CA VAL A 803 -8.29 -8.23 -32.30
C VAL A 803 -7.15 -7.20 -32.37
N TYR A 804 -6.13 -7.36 -31.53
CA TYR A 804 -4.91 -6.55 -31.56
C TYR A 804 -3.73 -7.42 -31.09
N ASN A 805 -2.58 -7.28 -31.74
CA ASN A 805 -1.33 -7.92 -31.37
C ASN A 805 -0.14 -7.10 -31.88
N GLU A 806 0.31 -6.14 -31.08
CA GLU A 806 1.50 -5.34 -31.39
C GLU A 806 2.22 -4.95 -30.10
N ASN A 807 3.54 -4.72 -30.19
CA ASN A 807 4.38 -4.23 -29.10
C ASN A 807 4.24 -5.07 -27.81
N ASN A 808 4.21 -6.39 -27.96
CA ASN A 808 4.10 -7.35 -26.85
C ASN A 808 2.79 -7.29 -26.05
N VAL A 809 1.74 -6.68 -26.61
CA VAL A 809 0.39 -6.64 -26.03
C VAL A 809 -0.59 -7.27 -26.99
N ALA A 810 -1.44 -8.15 -26.47
CA ALA A 810 -2.56 -8.72 -27.21
C ALA A 810 -3.89 -8.36 -26.55
N ILE A 811 -4.88 -8.06 -27.39
CA ILE A 811 -6.27 -7.85 -26.98
C ILE A 811 -7.12 -8.95 -27.62
N TYR A 812 -7.89 -9.64 -26.79
CA TYR A 812 -8.83 -10.66 -27.21
C TYR A 812 -10.26 -10.17 -27.00
N HIS A 813 -11.10 -10.36 -28.02
CA HIS A 813 -12.53 -10.21 -27.93
C HIS A 813 -13.16 -11.49 -27.39
N ASN A 814 -14.05 -11.36 -26.40
CA ASN A 814 -14.81 -12.47 -25.83
C ASN A 814 -16.12 -12.66 -26.60
N GLU A 815 -16.20 -13.69 -27.43
CA GLU A 815 -17.43 -14.04 -28.16
C GLU A 815 -18.53 -14.58 -27.22
N GLY A 816 -18.16 -15.02 -26.02
CA GLY A 816 -19.09 -15.51 -24.99
C GLY A 816 -19.78 -14.41 -24.18
N ALA A 817 -19.30 -13.16 -24.24
CA ALA A 817 -19.76 -12.07 -23.38
C ALA A 817 -21.29 -11.86 -23.43
N LEU A 818 -21.90 -11.75 -22.25
CA LEU A 818 -23.32 -11.40 -22.11
C LEU A 818 -23.49 -9.88 -22.16
N PRO A 819 -24.64 -9.35 -22.60
CA PRO A 819 -24.91 -7.93 -22.53
C PRO A 819 -24.99 -7.45 -21.07
N ARG A 820 -24.93 -6.13 -20.86
CA ARG A 820 -25.00 -5.54 -19.50
C ARG A 820 -26.28 -5.85 -18.74
N ALA A 821 -27.37 -6.07 -19.46
CA ALA A 821 -28.65 -6.48 -18.93
C ALA A 821 -29.28 -7.48 -19.91
N TRP A 822 -29.80 -8.59 -19.41
CA TRP A 822 -30.54 -9.56 -20.22
C TRP A 822 -31.69 -10.16 -19.41
N LEU A 823 -32.60 -10.80 -20.12
CA LEU A 823 -33.74 -11.49 -19.54
C LEU A 823 -33.55 -13.00 -19.69
N VAL A 824 -33.95 -13.75 -18.67
CA VAL A 824 -34.00 -15.22 -18.70
C VAL A 824 -35.37 -15.72 -18.25
N ALA A 825 -35.81 -16.85 -18.81
CA ALA A 825 -37.11 -17.45 -18.51
C ALA A 825 -37.01 -18.71 -17.64
N GLU A 826 -35.79 -19.12 -17.26
CA GLU A 826 -35.53 -20.18 -16.30
C GLU A 826 -34.77 -19.61 -15.09
N ALA A 827 -35.06 -20.13 -13.91
CA ALA A 827 -34.33 -19.79 -12.69
C ALA A 827 -34.25 -20.99 -11.76
N GLU A 828 -33.13 -21.13 -11.06
CA GLU A 828 -32.89 -22.21 -10.09
C GLU A 828 -32.52 -21.62 -8.73
N ALA A 829 -33.08 -22.19 -7.66
CA ALA A 829 -32.67 -21.86 -6.31
C ALA A 829 -31.38 -22.64 -5.97
N VAL A 830 -30.30 -21.94 -5.67
CA VAL A 830 -29.01 -22.54 -5.32
C VAL A 830 -28.41 -21.86 -4.09
N ASP A 831 -27.51 -22.56 -3.40
CA ASP A 831 -26.63 -21.92 -2.44
C ASP A 831 -25.44 -21.24 -3.13
N ASP A 832 -24.64 -20.53 -2.34
CA ASP A 832 -23.53 -19.72 -2.86
C ASP A 832 -22.35 -20.55 -3.36
N GLU A 833 -22.10 -21.72 -2.79
CA GLU A 833 -21.04 -22.63 -3.22
C GLU A 833 -21.38 -23.29 -4.56
N GLU A 834 -22.61 -23.76 -4.73
CA GLU A 834 -23.06 -24.35 -5.99
C GLU A 834 -23.14 -23.29 -7.09
N ALA A 835 -23.63 -22.08 -6.78
CA ALA A 835 -23.60 -20.97 -7.73
C ALA A 835 -22.17 -20.67 -8.21
N LEU A 836 -21.20 -20.58 -7.28
CA LEU A 836 -19.80 -20.34 -7.61
C LEU A 836 -19.23 -21.44 -8.52
N LYS A 837 -19.45 -22.72 -8.19
CA LYS A 837 -18.96 -23.84 -8.98
C LYS A 837 -19.54 -23.83 -10.39
N ARG A 838 -20.84 -23.58 -10.54
CA ARG A 838 -21.50 -23.52 -11.86
C ARG A 838 -20.97 -22.38 -12.72
N ILE A 839 -20.81 -21.16 -12.16
CA ILE A 839 -20.26 -20.04 -12.96
C ILE A 839 -18.79 -20.24 -13.33
N ARG A 840 -18.04 -21.05 -12.58
CA ARG A 840 -16.64 -21.39 -12.88
C ARG A 840 -16.48 -22.61 -13.79
N GLY A 841 -17.56 -23.32 -14.10
CA GLY A 841 -17.50 -24.57 -14.86
C GLY A 841 -16.91 -25.75 -14.09
N GLU A 842 -16.99 -25.70 -12.75
CA GLU A 842 -16.45 -26.72 -11.83
C GLU A 842 -17.55 -27.63 -11.26
N SER A 843 -18.83 -27.36 -11.57
CA SER A 843 -19.97 -28.19 -11.16
C SER A 843 -20.21 -29.34 -12.14
N GLU A 844 -20.79 -30.44 -11.64
CA GLU A 844 -21.32 -31.52 -12.48
C GLU A 844 -22.60 -31.10 -13.23
N HIS A 845 -23.26 -30.03 -12.78
CA HIS A 845 -24.46 -29.49 -13.42
C HIS A 845 -24.06 -28.43 -14.44
N GLU A 846 -24.43 -28.65 -15.71
CA GLU A 846 -24.25 -27.65 -16.76
C GLU A 846 -25.02 -26.36 -16.43
N PHE A 847 -24.47 -25.23 -16.86
CA PHE A 847 -25.05 -23.92 -16.63
C PHE A 847 -24.94 -23.07 -17.90
N ASP A 848 -26.09 -22.66 -18.45
CA ASP A 848 -26.15 -21.67 -19.54
C ASP A 848 -26.71 -20.35 -19.00
N PRO A 849 -25.85 -19.32 -18.80
CA PRO A 849 -26.29 -18.04 -18.26
C PRO A 849 -27.20 -17.24 -19.21
N ARG A 850 -27.34 -17.65 -20.48
CA ARG A 850 -28.30 -17.05 -21.43
C ARG A 850 -29.73 -17.54 -21.22
N ARG A 851 -29.90 -18.66 -20.51
CA ARG A 851 -31.19 -19.34 -20.34
C ARG A 851 -31.66 -19.36 -18.89
N THR A 852 -30.74 -19.54 -17.96
CA THR A 852 -31.05 -19.79 -16.55
C THR A 852 -30.37 -18.77 -15.66
N ALA A 853 -31.10 -18.21 -14.69
CA ALA A 853 -30.53 -17.44 -13.57
C ALA A 853 -30.39 -18.33 -12.34
N LEU A 854 -29.20 -18.37 -11.75
CA LEU A 854 -28.95 -19.01 -10.46
C LEU A 854 -29.29 -18.02 -9.35
N LEU A 855 -30.35 -18.27 -8.58
CA LEU A 855 -30.85 -17.37 -7.56
C LEU A 855 -30.52 -17.89 -6.16
N GLU A 856 -29.83 -17.08 -5.37
CA GLU A 856 -29.55 -17.39 -3.97
C GLU A 856 -30.76 -17.10 -3.09
N THR A 857 -31.70 -18.05 -3.11
CA THR A 857 -32.97 -17.97 -2.42
C THR A 857 -33.45 -19.38 -2.09
N SER A 858 -34.52 -19.49 -1.30
CA SER A 858 -35.17 -20.77 -1.08
C SER A 858 -36.15 -21.09 -2.21
N ILE A 859 -36.43 -22.38 -2.43
CA ILE A 859 -37.34 -22.85 -3.49
C ILE A 859 -38.73 -22.22 -3.36
N GLU A 860 -39.20 -21.97 -2.14
CA GLU A 860 -40.51 -21.34 -1.90
C GLU A 860 -40.58 -19.87 -2.37
N ASN A 861 -39.42 -19.21 -2.44
CA ASN A 861 -39.28 -17.81 -2.83
C ASN A 861 -38.81 -17.67 -4.30
N LEU A 862 -38.73 -18.76 -5.05
CA LEU A 862 -38.36 -18.74 -6.45
C LEU A 862 -39.48 -18.06 -7.28
N PRO A 863 -39.14 -17.15 -8.22
CA PRO A 863 -40.15 -16.58 -9.11
C PRO A 863 -40.81 -17.66 -9.96
N ARG A 864 -42.11 -17.52 -10.21
CA ARG A 864 -42.86 -18.42 -11.10
C ARG A 864 -42.58 -18.04 -12.54
N LEU A 865 -41.75 -18.82 -13.21
CA LEU A 865 -41.38 -18.64 -14.61
C LEU A 865 -41.93 -19.78 -15.47
N PRO A 866 -42.24 -19.55 -16.75
CA PRO A 866 -42.77 -20.58 -17.63
C PRO A 866 -41.73 -21.63 -18.07
N GLY A 867 -40.44 -21.32 -17.92
CA GLY A 867 -39.34 -22.14 -18.41
C GLY A 867 -39.13 -22.05 -19.93
N GLY A 868 -38.01 -22.58 -20.42
CA GLY A 868 -37.64 -22.57 -21.84
C GLY A 868 -36.85 -21.34 -22.26
N ALA A 869 -36.59 -21.23 -23.57
CA ALA A 869 -35.88 -20.08 -24.14
C ALA A 869 -36.77 -18.83 -24.15
N ILE A 870 -36.18 -17.68 -23.83
CA ILE A 870 -36.86 -16.41 -23.95
C ILE A 870 -37.08 -16.03 -25.43
N SER A 871 -38.16 -15.31 -25.71
CA SER A 871 -38.50 -14.87 -27.08
C SER A 871 -37.38 -14.00 -27.67
N GLN A 872 -37.07 -14.17 -28.95
CA GLN A 872 -36.09 -13.34 -29.64
C GLN A 872 -36.51 -11.85 -29.73
N ASN A 873 -37.80 -11.56 -29.56
CA ASN A 873 -38.32 -10.21 -29.52
C ASN A 873 -38.20 -9.56 -28.13
N SER A 874 -37.84 -10.35 -27.10
CA SER A 874 -37.62 -9.82 -25.77
C SER A 874 -36.35 -8.96 -25.72
N SER A 875 -36.36 -7.91 -24.91
CA SER A 875 -35.23 -6.99 -24.81
C SER A 875 -35.05 -6.46 -23.38
N ALA A 876 -33.81 -6.18 -23.01
CA ALA A 876 -33.44 -5.39 -21.84
C ALA A 876 -32.40 -4.36 -22.29
N LYS A 877 -32.78 -3.08 -22.27
CA LYS A 877 -31.96 -1.98 -22.74
C LYS A 877 -31.66 -1.01 -21.61
N ILE A 878 -30.39 -0.71 -21.41
CA ILE A 878 -29.98 0.36 -20.50
C ILE A 878 -30.25 1.70 -21.17
N VAL A 879 -31.11 2.52 -20.57
CA VAL A 879 -31.50 3.84 -21.06
C VAL A 879 -30.64 4.94 -20.44
N SER A 880 -30.21 4.73 -19.19
CA SER A 880 -29.33 5.65 -18.47
C SER A 880 -28.43 4.84 -17.54
N TYR A 881 -27.14 5.16 -17.58
CA TYR A 881 -26.10 4.48 -16.81
C TYR A 881 -25.28 5.54 -16.05
N GLU A 882 -25.61 5.74 -14.78
CA GLU A 882 -24.91 6.63 -13.86
C GLU A 882 -24.31 5.82 -12.71
N PRO A 883 -23.25 6.30 -12.03
CA PRO A 883 -22.58 5.51 -11.00
C PRO A 883 -23.51 5.04 -9.87
N ASN A 884 -24.45 5.88 -9.42
CA ASN A 884 -25.37 5.53 -8.32
C ASN A 884 -26.75 5.07 -8.81
N ARG A 885 -26.99 4.99 -10.13
CA ARG A 885 -28.32 4.83 -10.71
C ARG A 885 -28.28 4.19 -12.09
N LEU A 886 -29.12 3.17 -12.27
CA LEU A 886 -29.31 2.46 -13.53
C LEU A 886 -30.78 2.53 -13.92
N LEU A 887 -31.06 2.84 -15.18
CA LEU A 887 -32.40 2.78 -15.74
C LEU A 887 -32.43 1.80 -16.91
N ILE A 888 -33.30 0.81 -16.81
CA ILE A 888 -33.41 -0.29 -17.76
C ILE A 888 -34.86 -0.35 -18.23
N GLU A 889 -35.06 -0.39 -19.54
CA GLU A 889 -36.34 -0.69 -20.15
C GLU A 889 -36.32 -2.13 -20.63
N THR A 890 -37.33 -2.90 -20.24
CA THR A 890 -37.47 -4.29 -20.62
C THR A 890 -38.78 -4.52 -21.36
N SER A 891 -38.81 -5.51 -22.24
CA SER A 891 -40.03 -6.00 -22.85
C SER A 891 -39.91 -7.51 -23.04
N ALA A 892 -40.87 -8.28 -22.54
CA ALA A 892 -40.92 -9.72 -22.75
C ALA A 892 -42.35 -10.24 -22.82
N ASP A 893 -42.53 -11.29 -23.59
CA ASP A 893 -43.78 -11.96 -23.90
C ASP A 893 -44.22 -12.90 -22.75
N THR A 894 -43.32 -13.12 -21.79
CA THR A 894 -43.45 -14.01 -20.66
C THR A 894 -42.81 -13.40 -19.40
N ALA A 895 -43.22 -13.91 -18.23
CA ALA A 895 -42.52 -13.60 -16.98
C ALA A 895 -41.06 -14.05 -17.07
N SER A 896 -40.15 -13.20 -16.60
CA SER A 896 -38.71 -13.37 -16.74
C SER A 896 -37.95 -12.83 -15.54
N VAL A 897 -36.67 -13.19 -15.42
CA VAL A 897 -35.73 -12.53 -14.51
C VAL A 897 -34.85 -11.62 -15.33
N LEU A 898 -34.84 -10.34 -14.98
CA LEU A 898 -33.83 -9.39 -15.44
C LEU A 898 -32.56 -9.61 -14.66
N VAL A 899 -31.51 -10.04 -15.34
CA VAL A 899 -30.15 -10.12 -14.80
C VAL A 899 -29.37 -8.89 -15.24
N VAL A 900 -28.69 -8.25 -14.30
CA VAL A 900 -27.87 -7.06 -14.54
C VAL A 900 -26.44 -7.39 -14.17
N SER A 901 -25.52 -7.21 -15.13
CA SER A 901 -24.08 -7.43 -15.00
C SER A 901 -23.43 -6.36 -14.11
N GLU A 902 -23.87 -6.25 -12.86
CA GLU A 902 -23.35 -5.33 -11.88
C GLU A 902 -23.34 -6.00 -10.51
N MET A 903 -22.25 -5.80 -9.77
CA MET A 903 -22.01 -6.51 -8.52
C MET A 903 -23.15 -6.35 -7.50
N SER A 904 -23.58 -7.48 -6.92
CA SER A 904 -24.58 -7.57 -5.86
C SER A 904 -23.97 -7.15 -4.53
N TYR A 905 -24.21 -5.88 -4.19
CA TYR A 905 -23.85 -5.31 -2.92
C TYR A 905 -25.10 -4.81 -2.20
N PRO A 906 -25.28 -5.09 -0.90
CA PRO A 906 -26.47 -4.61 -0.22
C PRO A 906 -26.46 -3.07 -0.19
N GLY A 907 -27.64 -2.43 -0.25
CA GLY A 907 -27.79 -0.96 -0.31
C GLY A 907 -28.26 -0.46 -1.67
N TRP A 908 -28.28 -1.33 -2.69
CA TRP A 908 -29.07 -1.12 -3.89
C TRP A 908 -30.56 -1.37 -3.63
N GLU A 909 -31.41 -0.55 -4.25
CA GLU A 909 -32.87 -0.70 -4.26
C GLU A 909 -33.34 -0.77 -5.72
N ALA A 910 -34.31 -1.65 -6.02
CA ALA A 910 -34.94 -1.75 -7.33
C ALA A 910 -36.38 -1.24 -7.28
N ILE A 911 -36.79 -0.56 -8.34
CA ILE A 911 -38.13 -0.02 -8.55
C ILE A 911 -38.59 -0.46 -9.94
N VAL A 912 -39.70 -1.21 -10.02
CA VAL A 912 -40.32 -1.65 -11.27
C VAL A 912 -41.64 -0.90 -11.40
N ASP A 913 -41.77 -0.09 -12.45
CA ASP A 913 -42.98 0.71 -12.74
C ASP A 913 -43.45 1.57 -11.55
N GLY A 914 -42.50 2.11 -10.78
CA GLY A 914 -42.76 2.94 -9.60
C GLY A 914 -42.99 2.17 -8.30
N GLN A 915 -43.02 0.83 -8.33
CA GLN A 915 -43.17 -0.02 -7.15
C GLN A 915 -41.84 -0.63 -6.74
N LYS A 916 -41.57 -0.75 -5.43
CA LYS A 916 -40.35 -1.41 -4.95
C LYS A 916 -40.36 -2.88 -5.32
N ALA A 917 -39.24 -3.36 -5.86
CA ALA A 917 -39.02 -4.76 -6.18
C ALA A 917 -37.83 -5.30 -5.36
N GLN A 918 -37.85 -6.61 -5.11
CA GLN A 918 -36.76 -7.30 -4.44
C GLN A 918 -35.59 -7.49 -5.41
N ILE A 919 -34.39 -7.13 -4.96
CA ILE A 919 -33.15 -7.54 -5.62
C ILE A 919 -32.76 -8.92 -5.09
N LEU A 920 -32.53 -9.85 -6.01
CA LEU A 920 -32.03 -11.19 -5.76
C LEU A 920 -30.54 -11.22 -6.12
N THR A 921 -29.72 -11.87 -5.30
CA THR A 921 -28.36 -12.21 -5.73
C THR A 921 -28.46 -13.30 -6.78
N THR A 922 -27.86 -13.05 -7.93
CA THR A 922 -28.01 -13.85 -9.15
C THR A 922 -26.64 -14.22 -9.68
N ASP A 923 -26.46 -15.46 -10.12
CA ASP A 923 -25.22 -15.98 -10.70
C ASP A 923 -24.00 -15.67 -9.83
N TYR A 924 -24.17 -15.83 -8.51
CA TYR A 924 -23.20 -15.58 -7.44
C TYR A 924 -22.75 -14.12 -7.23
N LEU A 925 -22.55 -13.35 -8.31
CA LEU A 925 -21.98 -12.00 -8.28
C LEU A 925 -23.00 -10.90 -8.58
N LEU A 926 -24.07 -11.19 -9.30
CA LEU A 926 -24.88 -10.22 -10.01
C LEU A 926 -26.20 -9.93 -9.31
N ARG A 927 -26.91 -8.92 -9.81
CA ARG A 927 -28.24 -8.51 -9.33
C ARG A 927 -29.31 -8.97 -10.30
N GLY A 928 -30.35 -9.61 -9.77
CA GLY A 928 -31.53 -10.00 -10.51
C GLY A 928 -32.81 -9.36 -9.97
N VAL A 929 -33.78 -9.14 -10.85
CA VAL A 929 -35.15 -8.72 -10.49
C VAL A 929 -36.14 -9.57 -11.29
N ALA A 930 -37.09 -10.22 -10.61
CA ALA A 930 -38.18 -10.91 -11.26
C ALA A 930 -39.19 -9.89 -11.83
N LEU A 931 -39.58 -10.09 -13.09
CA LEU A 931 -40.50 -9.23 -13.83
C LEU A 931 -41.69 -10.07 -14.33
N PRO A 932 -42.92 -9.53 -14.27
CA PRO A 932 -44.04 -10.14 -14.95
C PRO A 932 -43.88 -10.01 -16.48
N GLU A 933 -44.82 -10.62 -17.23
CA GLU A 933 -44.88 -10.42 -18.68
C GLU A 933 -45.26 -8.97 -19.03
N GLY A 934 -44.72 -8.47 -20.13
CA GLY A 934 -44.98 -7.13 -20.63
C GLY A 934 -43.73 -6.24 -20.70
N SER A 935 -43.97 -4.93 -20.84
CA SER A 935 -42.92 -3.92 -20.86
C SER A 935 -42.81 -3.23 -19.51
N HIS A 936 -41.60 -3.14 -18.99
CA HIS A 936 -41.34 -2.59 -17.65
C HIS A 936 -40.21 -1.57 -17.68
N ARG A 937 -40.33 -0.59 -16.79
CA ARG A 937 -39.26 0.37 -16.50
C ARG A 937 -38.66 0.02 -15.14
N VAL A 938 -37.44 -0.52 -15.17
CA VAL A 938 -36.69 -0.93 -13.98
C VAL A 938 -35.64 0.11 -13.65
N GLU A 939 -35.74 0.67 -12.45
CA GLU A 939 -34.79 1.62 -11.91
C GLU A 939 -34.07 1.01 -10.72
N MET A 940 -32.73 0.97 -10.76
CA MET A 940 -31.91 0.56 -9.63
C MET A 940 -31.12 1.76 -9.09
N ARG A 941 -31.11 1.96 -7.78
CA ARG A 941 -30.40 3.07 -7.13
C ARG A 941 -29.59 2.60 -5.92
N TYR A 942 -28.36 3.09 -5.79
CA TYR A 942 -27.53 2.85 -4.61
C TYR A 942 -27.75 3.94 -3.56
N THR A 943 -28.27 3.57 -2.39
CA THR A 943 -28.63 4.53 -1.33
C THR A 943 -27.61 4.63 -0.20
N ALA A 944 -26.57 3.78 -0.21
CA ALA A 944 -25.48 3.74 0.78
C ALA A 944 -25.97 3.94 2.24
N PRO A 945 -26.85 3.06 2.76
CA PRO A 945 -27.54 3.32 4.02
C PRO A 945 -26.61 3.47 5.23
N ALA A 946 -25.44 2.79 5.24
CA ALA A 946 -24.47 2.95 6.32
C ALA A 946 -23.80 4.33 6.26
N ALA A 947 -23.40 4.78 5.07
CA ALA A 947 -22.92 6.14 4.86
C ALA A 947 -23.95 7.21 5.24
N ARG A 948 -25.23 7.03 4.87
CA ARG A 948 -26.32 7.94 5.24
C ARG A 948 -26.49 8.06 6.75
N ASN A 949 -26.53 6.94 7.47
CA ASN A 949 -26.62 6.95 8.92
C ASN A 949 -25.38 7.60 9.56
N GLY A 950 -24.20 7.32 9.00
CA GLY A 950 -22.96 7.97 9.40
C GLY A 950 -22.98 9.47 9.18
N ALA A 951 -23.52 9.96 8.05
CA ALA A 951 -23.66 11.38 7.75
C ALA A 951 -24.56 12.11 8.75
N ILE A 952 -25.63 11.46 9.23
CA ILE A 952 -26.47 12.01 10.30
C ILE A 952 -25.66 12.17 11.59
N ILE A 953 -24.89 11.13 11.98
CA ILE A 953 -24.01 11.17 13.17
C ILE A 953 -22.95 12.27 13.03
N SER A 954 -22.31 12.38 11.87
CA SER A 954 -21.35 13.42 11.54
C SER A 954 -21.95 14.82 11.68
N ALA A 955 -23.15 15.04 11.11
CA ALA A 955 -23.83 16.33 11.18
C ALA A 955 -24.20 16.71 12.63
N VAL A 956 -24.74 15.77 13.42
CA VAL A 956 -25.06 16.00 14.83
C VAL A 956 -23.81 16.31 15.64
N THR A 957 -22.72 15.56 15.43
CA THR A 957 -21.44 15.76 16.12
C THR A 957 -20.87 17.14 15.81
N LEU A 958 -20.86 17.54 14.53
CA LEU A 958 -20.40 18.84 14.10
C LEU A 958 -21.24 19.96 14.72
N PHE A 959 -22.57 19.83 14.70
CA PHE A 959 -23.48 20.81 15.30
C PHE A 959 -23.20 21.02 16.79
N LEU A 960 -23.00 19.94 17.56
CA LEU A 960 -22.68 20.01 18.98
C LEU A 960 -21.32 20.70 19.22
N LEU A 961 -20.31 20.39 18.44
CA LEU A 961 -18.98 21.02 18.54
C LEU A 961 -19.03 22.51 18.19
N CYS A 962 -19.76 22.89 17.14
CA CYS A 962 -19.96 24.29 16.76
C CYS A 962 -20.72 25.08 17.83
N GLY A 963 -21.80 24.51 18.38
CA GLY A 963 -22.55 25.12 19.48
C GLY A 963 -21.69 25.35 20.72
N LEU A 964 -20.84 24.37 21.04
CA LEU A 964 -19.88 24.44 22.14
C LEU A 964 -18.81 25.52 21.92
N ALA A 965 -18.24 25.59 20.71
CA ALA A 965 -17.27 26.62 20.34
C ALA A 965 -17.88 28.04 20.44
N PHE A 966 -19.12 28.20 19.96
CA PHE A 966 -19.85 29.46 20.04
C PHE A 966 -20.12 29.88 21.50
N TYR A 967 -20.55 28.93 22.34
CA TYR A 967 -20.77 29.16 23.77
C TYR A 967 -19.51 29.69 24.47
N ILE A 968 -18.34 29.07 24.24
CA ILE A 968 -17.07 29.51 24.81
C ILE A 968 -16.69 30.92 24.34
N ARG A 969 -16.89 31.21 23.05
CA ARG A 969 -16.59 32.54 22.49
C ARG A 969 -17.44 33.61 23.16
N ARG A 970 -18.73 33.34 23.37
CA ARG A 970 -19.65 34.25 24.07
C ARG A 970 -19.29 34.43 25.54
N GLU A 971 -18.93 33.35 26.24
CA GLU A 971 -18.49 33.41 27.64
C GLU A 971 -17.20 34.25 27.78
N SER A 972 -16.26 34.07 26.85
CA SER A 972 -14.99 34.83 26.84
C SER A 972 -15.22 36.32 26.52
N ALA A 973 -16.17 36.63 25.64
CA ALA A 973 -16.55 38.01 25.30
C ALA A 973 -17.39 38.71 26.38
N ARG A 974 -18.01 37.96 27.31
CA ARG A 974 -18.71 38.52 28.48
C ARG A 974 -17.79 38.81 29.67
N LYS A 975 -16.62 38.16 29.71
CA LYS A 975 -15.62 38.29 30.79
C LYS A 975 -14.52 39.31 30.50
N ASN A 976 -14.35 39.68 29.23
CA ASN A 976 -13.57 40.81 28.76
C ASN A 976 -14.50 42.01 28.56
#